data_AF-A0A3B8VZZ8-F1
#
_entry.id   AF-A0A3B8VZZ8-F1
#
_cell.length_a   1.000
_cell.length_b   1.000
_cell.length_c   1.000
_cell.angle_alpha   90.00
_cell.angle_beta   90.00
_cell.angle_gamma   90.00
#
_symmetry.space_group_name_H-M   'P 1'
#
loop_
_entity.id
_entity.type
_entity.pdbx_description
1 polymer ?
#
loop_
_entity_poly.entity_id
_entity_poly.type
_entity_poly.pdbx_seq_one_letter_code
_entity_poly.pdbx_strand_id
1 'polypeptide(L)'
;LVARGYFQQISSLNDHVTWRSGRMASDDVALGPNGPRLEGVVSTYTASAFGIGPGDQVVFASSISDPTRVTVDIVGVLEPNDKHEEFWLRNANSFLAPLPLNEPPDPDVRIDPEDPPLALFTSYEGMVGGVAEAYPGSLINSDWYIFVDKQGLLSWSKEKTRNRLGGFEADVTDAMKGAAVLTGIEKLLDDLERRSFFASVPLLLLLVVMVITVLYYVSMLISYLIRSREYDVALLRSRGVTTWHLVRLYALEGVALALIASVIAPFLAMGAVASAGKLGYFSDITNGALLPVSLHWMPFAVAALTGLLALAMYVVPAVVGAQTGLVAHKLQSSRPPSVPFFQRFHLDIGLLVVGGLVFWELRSRGQVISGGLFSDIQVNEALLFAPVLLLTVVALLFTRFFPLFVRFFSGESLAIVHLLAGTSLAILAQTVIVREFGINASLEWVWEVALIGVIAAVYYWTSRTERNLNRTAGLAAQGGLIALLIYADTPASDDIFYVPTIAVGLLVPLQILFIMLTKLNRTFPVWASMAIWHMARNPLRYSWLVLLLVMVTGLGVLATTVGGTLDRSYEERIFFEVGADLRVTGTRTSPVAFNEHLTTSYSEIPGVTSVSKAYRAGGNVGNAYVGNSFSLLAVEAAKFPYISWYRDDFSSQPLTGIMRTLQSGVNAETIDIPEGAQKLSVWANAKEFYPNMFMRMVIQDSEGTPKTVSLGRMQPPGWALLDADIPDGLMWPLSLISVQIFEPIFGPSNRTGTLLLDNIHVEFNDGREPQILDDFEGNNEWIPLATSMISTDTVGITKQAQHGGRQAGVFSFGVDTDQGVRGFYRSPSGGPIPAVASASFARTNGVEVGQSIIVNMTGRLLPVRIMDTVDYFPTMNPTENGFLLVDLDNALRYLNSITSVSKVWPNELFVSENPGSEEEVRRLAKRLAPSNDMIQDRAALLESIRLDPLITAGWKAMALLAMGVILFAASLGYVTYLLSFSAQSSSEMGFLQVLGMSKRQMGWLLGAEHLAVAALGLVIGTLAGFAMSNMMVSALAVTEDGEPVAPPLILTTNWAIMGPIYFALVVIFTGALIWTARATSSVELNELSRGERG
;
A
#
# COMPACT_ATOMS: atom_id res chain seq x y z
N LEU A 1 14.13 40.26 -36.60
CA LEU A 1 13.58 39.05 -35.98
C LEU A 1 12.68 39.50 -34.83
N VAL A 2 11.48 38.92 -34.68
CA VAL A 2 10.58 39.21 -33.54
C VAL A 2 10.51 37.93 -32.73
N ALA A 3 10.69 38.04 -31.42
CA ALA A 3 10.67 36.91 -30.49
C ALA A 3 10.04 37.35 -29.16
N ARG A 4 9.53 36.39 -28.38
CA ARG A 4 9.14 36.62 -26.99
C ARG A 4 10.39 36.61 -26.12
N GLY A 5 10.41 37.30 -24.99
CA GLY A 5 11.55 37.32 -24.09
C GLY A 5 11.24 37.96 -22.73
N TYR A 6 12.14 37.80 -21.79
CA TYR A 6 12.04 38.36 -20.44
C TYR A 6 13.40 38.79 -19.91
N PHE A 7 13.36 39.62 -18.86
CA PHE A 7 14.54 40.05 -18.12
C PHE A 7 14.70 39.23 -16.83
N GLN A 8 15.94 38.92 -16.45
CA GLN A 8 16.28 38.33 -15.16
C GLN A 8 17.48 39.05 -14.54
N GLN A 9 17.53 39.05 -13.20
CA GLN A 9 18.70 39.44 -12.44
C GLN A 9 18.99 38.35 -11.42
N ILE A 10 20.25 37.90 -11.38
CA ILE A 10 20.72 36.92 -10.40
C ILE A 10 21.94 37.52 -9.70
N SER A 11 21.85 37.64 -8.38
CA SER A 11 22.95 38.14 -7.54
C SER A 11 24.17 37.23 -7.64
N SER A 12 25.37 37.82 -7.70
CA SER A 12 26.65 37.09 -7.81
C SER A 12 26.81 36.21 -9.06
N LEU A 13 26.00 36.40 -10.11
CA LEU A 13 26.07 35.63 -11.36
C LEU A 13 27.50 35.50 -11.92
N ASN A 14 28.27 36.59 -11.86
CA ASN A 14 29.64 36.66 -12.38
C ASN A 14 30.62 35.67 -11.72
N ASP A 15 30.35 35.21 -10.50
CA ASP A 15 31.21 34.27 -9.78
C ASP A 15 30.96 32.80 -10.19
N HIS A 16 29.80 32.54 -10.81
CA HIS A 16 29.30 31.19 -11.12
C HIS A 16 29.27 30.88 -12.64
N VAL A 17 29.79 31.80 -13.45
CA VAL A 17 29.83 31.67 -14.92
C VAL A 17 31.22 31.92 -15.49
N THR A 18 31.48 31.30 -16.63
CA THR A 18 32.61 31.59 -17.51
C THR A 18 32.10 32.38 -18.72
N TRP A 19 32.74 33.51 -19.01
CA TRP A 19 32.44 34.33 -20.17
C TRP A 19 33.05 33.72 -21.43
N ARG A 20 32.21 33.29 -22.38
CA ARG A 20 32.67 32.85 -23.71
C ARG A 20 33.14 34.03 -24.55
N SER A 21 32.45 35.15 -24.39
CA SER A 21 32.80 36.43 -25.02
C SER A 21 32.21 37.58 -24.20
N GLY A 22 32.87 38.73 -24.19
CA GLY A 22 32.39 39.93 -23.49
C GLY A 22 32.54 39.90 -21.96
N ARG A 23 31.60 40.55 -21.26
CA ARG A 23 31.59 40.74 -19.79
C ARG A 23 30.17 40.80 -19.23
N MET A 24 30.05 40.83 -17.89
CA MET A 24 28.79 41.13 -17.21
C MET A 24 28.25 42.53 -17.57
N ALA A 25 26.92 42.66 -17.60
CA ALA A 25 26.22 43.93 -17.74
C ALA A 25 26.58 44.91 -16.60
N SER A 26 26.81 46.19 -16.92
CA SER A 26 27.04 47.24 -15.92
C SER A 26 25.73 47.74 -15.30
N ASP A 27 25.85 48.50 -14.22
CA ASP A 27 24.73 49.19 -13.58
C ASP A 27 24.31 50.49 -14.33
N ASP A 28 24.94 50.79 -15.47
CA ASP A 28 24.66 52.02 -16.21
C ASP A 28 23.34 51.91 -16.99
N VAL A 29 22.37 52.77 -16.64
CA VAL A 29 21.13 52.95 -17.39
C VAL A 29 21.18 54.29 -18.11
N ALA A 30 21.20 54.26 -19.44
CA ALA A 30 21.18 55.45 -20.27
C ALA A 30 19.76 55.74 -20.78
N LEU A 31 19.40 57.01 -20.97
CA LEU A 31 18.15 57.40 -21.62
C LEU A 31 18.33 57.46 -23.14
N GLY A 32 17.65 56.56 -23.85
CA GLY A 32 17.57 56.53 -25.30
C GLY A 32 16.37 57.32 -25.85
N PRO A 33 16.29 57.48 -27.19
CA PRO A 33 15.23 58.28 -27.83
C PRO A 33 13.81 57.69 -27.69
N ASN A 34 13.66 56.38 -27.44
CA ASN A 34 12.37 55.68 -27.33
C ASN A 34 12.15 55.01 -25.96
N GLY A 35 13.01 55.30 -24.98
CA GLY A 35 12.99 54.72 -23.63
C GLY A 35 14.39 54.35 -23.13
N PRO A 36 14.51 53.66 -21.98
CA PRO A 36 15.79 53.35 -21.36
C PRO A 36 16.61 52.36 -22.19
N ARG A 37 17.93 52.55 -22.12
CA ARG A 37 18.95 51.74 -22.77
C ARG A 37 19.88 51.16 -21.70
N LEU A 38 19.97 49.84 -21.65
CA LEU A 38 20.69 49.09 -20.61
C LEU A 38 21.58 48.00 -21.23
N GLU A 39 22.55 47.51 -20.46
CA GLU A 39 23.37 46.38 -20.87
C GLU A 39 22.73 45.05 -20.45
N GLY A 40 22.89 44.03 -21.29
CA GLY A 40 22.39 42.69 -21.03
C GLY A 40 23.35 41.61 -21.50
N VAL A 41 23.21 40.42 -20.93
CA VAL A 41 24.02 39.25 -21.27
C VAL A 41 23.12 38.04 -21.48
N VAL A 42 23.55 37.16 -22.38
CA VAL A 42 22.78 35.98 -22.79
C VAL A 42 23.57 34.71 -22.58
N SER A 43 22.89 33.58 -22.44
CA SER A 43 23.55 32.28 -22.41
C SER A 43 24.10 31.90 -23.79
N THR A 44 25.07 31.00 -23.84
CA THR A 44 25.55 30.40 -25.10
C THR A 44 24.40 29.79 -25.93
N TYR A 45 23.40 29.18 -25.28
CA TYR A 45 22.23 28.63 -25.94
C TYR A 45 21.37 29.72 -26.61
N THR A 46 21.09 30.79 -25.89
CA THR A 46 20.29 31.92 -26.39
C THR A 46 21.03 32.65 -27.52
N ALA A 47 22.34 32.84 -27.37
CA ALA A 47 23.20 33.41 -28.40
C ALA A 47 23.15 32.59 -29.72
N SER A 48 23.22 31.26 -29.63
CA SER A 48 23.15 30.40 -30.82
C SER A 48 21.75 30.31 -31.41
N ALA A 49 20.70 30.28 -30.58
CA ALA A 49 19.31 30.19 -31.03
C ALA A 49 18.88 31.44 -31.82
N PHE A 50 19.29 32.63 -31.36
CA PHE A 50 18.89 33.91 -31.95
C PHE A 50 19.95 34.53 -32.86
N GLY A 51 21.15 33.95 -32.93
CA GLY A 51 22.27 34.49 -33.69
C GLY A 51 22.76 35.84 -33.19
N ILE A 52 22.72 36.06 -31.87
CA ILE A 52 23.08 37.34 -31.22
C ILE A 52 24.35 37.18 -30.37
N GLY A 53 25.16 38.23 -30.30
CA GLY A 53 26.39 38.26 -29.51
C GLY A 53 26.79 39.66 -29.04
N PRO A 54 27.99 39.82 -28.44
CA PRO A 54 28.41 41.10 -27.91
C PRO A 54 28.51 42.17 -29.01
N GLY A 55 27.86 43.32 -28.81
CA GLY A 55 27.74 44.42 -29.78
C GLY A 55 26.39 44.50 -30.49
N ASP A 56 25.55 43.46 -30.40
CA ASP A 56 24.20 43.48 -30.94
C ASP A 56 23.21 44.21 -30.01
N GLN A 57 22.13 44.74 -30.59
CA GLN A 57 21.07 45.42 -29.86
C GLN A 57 19.76 44.68 -29.98
N VAL A 58 19.09 44.49 -28.84
CA VAL A 58 17.74 43.95 -28.78
C VAL A 58 16.80 45.00 -28.21
N VAL A 59 15.57 45.08 -28.74
CA VAL A 59 14.58 46.06 -28.29
C VAL A 59 13.35 45.33 -27.75
N PHE A 60 13.01 45.62 -26.50
CA PHE A 60 11.87 45.03 -25.78
C PHE A 60 10.69 45.99 -25.71
N ALA A 61 9.49 45.42 -25.78
CA ALA A 61 8.20 46.10 -25.62
C ALA A 61 7.21 45.15 -24.93
N SER A 62 6.23 45.68 -24.20
CA SER A 62 5.16 44.85 -23.62
C SER A 62 4.25 44.23 -24.71
N SER A 63 4.08 44.93 -25.83
CA SER A 63 3.44 44.48 -27.07
C SER A 63 4.04 45.25 -28.26
N ILE A 64 3.92 44.73 -29.49
CA ILE A 64 4.40 45.42 -30.71
C ILE A 64 3.77 46.82 -30.84
N SER A 65 2.55 46.99 -30.37
CA SER A 65 1.79 48.24 -30.45
C SER A 65 2.11 49.25 -29.35
N ASP A 66 2.79 48.84 -28.27
CA ASP A 66 3.23 49.74 -27.21
C ASP A 66 4.20 50.77 -27.80
N PRO A 67 4.17 52.08 -27.46
CA PRO A 67 5.20 53.02 -27.88
C PRO A 67 6.48 52.96 -27.05
N THR A 68 6.43 52.39 -25.84
CA THR A 68 7.56 52.33 -24.90
C THR A 68 8.55 51.25 -25.32
N ARG A 69 9.85 51.58 -25.36
CA ARG A 69 10.91 50.64 -25.77
C ARG A 69 12.01 50.58 -24.73
N VAL A 70 12.46 49.36 -24.41
CA VAL A 70 13.66 49.13 -23.61
C VAL A 70 14.73 48.55 -24.54
N THR A 71 15.80 49.31 -24.77
CA THR A 71 16.90 48.85 -25.64
C THR A 71 17.97 48.18 -24.81
N VAL A 72 18.42 47.01 -25.22
CA VAL A 72 19.42 46.20 -24.54
C VAL A 72 20.63 46.03 -25.43
N ASP A 73 21.79 46.53 -25.01
CA ASP A 73 23.06 46.23 -25.64
C ASP A 73 23.58 44.90 -25.10
N ILE A 74 23.75 43.91 -25.97
CA ILE A 74 24.34 42.62 -25.58
C ILE A 74 25.84 42.85 -25.38
N VAL A 75 26.34 42.64 -24.17
CA VAL A 75 27.76 42.89 -23.81
C VAL A 75 28.53 41.63 -23.43
N GLY A 76 27.86 40.48 -23.34
CA GLY A 76 28.50 39.22 -22.98
C GLY A 76 27.66 37.98 -23.26
N VAL A 77 28.36 36.87 -23.50
CA VAL A 77 27.80 35.53 -23.62
C VAL A 77 28.39 34.64 -22.53
N LEU A 78 27.52 34.04 -21.72
CA LEU A 78 27.91 33.27 -20.55
C LEU A 78 27.64 31.77 -20.69
N GLU A 79 28.45 30.97 -20.00
CA GLU A 79 28.24 29.55 -19.76
C GLU A 79 28.47 29.26 -18.27
N PRO A 80 27.68 28.38 -17.63
CA PRO A 80 27.86 28.09 -16.20
C PRO A 80 29.20 27.36 -15.97
N ASN A 81 29.87 27.66 -14.84
CA ASN A 81 31.10 26.96 -14.44
C ASN A 81 30.83 25.47 -14.18
N ASP A 82 29.73 25.18 -13.48
CA ASP A 82 29.17 23.85 -13.28
C ASP A 82 27.65 23.92 -13.43
N LYS A 83 27.09 23.09 -14.32
CA LYS A 83 25.64 23.03 -14.60
C LYS A 83 24.83 22.49 -13.42
N HIS A 84 25.48 21.79 -12.49
CA HIS A 84 24.87 21.14 -11.34
C HIS A 84 25.23 21.81 -9.99
N GLU A 85 25.81 23.01 -10.03
CA GLU A 85 26.11 23.78 -8.83
C GLU A 85 24.84 24.12 -8.03
N GLU A 86 24.96 24.23 -6.70
CA GLU A 86 23.85 24.61 -5.82
C GLU A 86 23.31 26.01 -6.14
N PHE A 87 24.17 26.91 -6.62
CA PHE A 87 23.78 28.23 -7.14
C PHE A 87 22.68 28.13 -8.22
N TRP A 88 22.78 27.14 -9.11
CA TRP A 88 21.84 26.89 -10.19
C TRP A 88 20.68 25.96 -9.79
N LEU A 89 20.45 25.73 -8.50
CA LEU A 89 19.51 24.73 -7.99
C LEU A 89 19.74 23.34 -8.62
N ARG A 90 21.01 23.04 -8.93
CA ARG A 90 21.46 21.81 -9.62
C ARG A 90 20.95 21.63 -11.06
N ASN A 91 20.37 22.67 -11.66
CA ASN A 91 19.94 22.67 -13.06
C ASN A 91 20.04 24.07 -13.69
N ALA A 92 21.23 24.40 -14.20
CA ALA A 92 21.47 25.66 -14.88
C ALA A 92 20.61 25.87 -16.14
N ASN A 93 20.18 24.79 -16.82
CA ASN A 93 19.39 24.90 -18.05
C ASN A 93 18.02 25.53 -17.80
N SER A 94 17.44 25.38 -16.60
CA SER A 94 16.18 26.04 -16.24
C SER A 94 16.25 27.57 -16.32
N PHE A 95 17.45 28.14 -16.16
CA PHE A 95 17.69 29.58 -16.24
C PHE A 95 18.24 29.99 -17.61
N LEU A 96 19.09 29.14 -18.20
CA LEU A 96 19.91 29.47 -19.36
C LEU A 96 19.34 28.97 -20.69
N ALA A 97 18.41 28.02 -20.69
CA ALA A 97 17.78 27.43 -21.87
C ALA A 97 16.27 27.25 -21.63
N PRO A 98 15.50 28.35 -21.57
CA PRO A 98 14.08 28.32 -21.23
C PRO A 98 13.25 27.62 -22.31
N LEU A 99 12.13 27.05 -21.87
CA LEU A 99 11.15 26.41 -22.76
C LEU A 99 10.31 27.45 -23.49
N PRO A 100 9.73 27.10 -24.66
CA PRO A 100 8.74 27.94 -25.31
C PRO A 100 7.62 28.35 -24.35
N LEU A 101 7.18 29.60 -24.45
CA LEU A 101 6.14 30.11 -23.57
C LEU A 101 4.79 29.51 -23.96
N ASN A 102 4.04 29.03 -22.96
CA ASN A 102 2.69 28.48 -23.13
C ASN A 102 1.65 29.55 -23.54
N GLU A 103 1.98 30.83 -23.35
CA GLU A 103 1.11 31.94 -23.72
C GLU A 103 1.09 32.14 -25.24
N PRO A 104 -0.09 32.18 -25.88
CA PRO A 104 -0.17 32.38 -27.33
C PRO A 104 0.43 33.74 -27.71
N PRO A 105 1.08 33.84 -28.89
CA PRO A 105 1.57 35.11 -29.38
C PRO A 105 0.43 36.12 -29.56
N ASP A 106 0.75 37.40 -29.43
CA ASP A 106 -0.16 38.50 -29.76
C ASP A 106 -0.75 38.29 -31.19
N PRO A 107 -2.06 38.56 -31.42
CA PRO A 107 -2.74 38.23 -32.68
C PRO A 107 -2.09 38.80 -33.95
N ASP A 108 -1.38 39.92 -33.81
CA ASP A 108 -0.71 40.62 -34.90
C ASP A 108 0.75 40.16 -35.11
N VAL A 109 1.22 39.19 -34.34
CA VAL A 109 2.63 38.75 -34.28
C VAL A 109 2.78 37.35 -34.84
N ARG A 110 3.52 37.24 -35.95
CA ARG A 110 3.86 35.96 -36.58
C ARG A 110 5.18 35.43 -36.02
N ILE A 111 5.10 34.63 -34.96
CA ILE A 111 6.22 33.87 -34.42
C ILE A 111 5.85 32.39 -34.32
N ASP A 112 6.85 31.51 -34.39
CA ASP A 112 6.63 30.09 -34.12
C ASP A 112 6.34 29.94 -32.62
N PRO A 113 5.19 29.36 -32.21
CA PRO A 113 4.92 29.09 -30.80
C PRO A 113 5.98 28.19 -30.14
N GLU A 114 6.72 27.41 -30.94
CA GLU A 114 7.80 26.52 -30.52
C GLU A 114 9.16 27.21 -30.36
N ASP A 115 9.29 28.49 -30.73
CA ASP A 115 10.51 29.22 -30.48
C ASP A 115 10.68 29.50 -28.97
N PRO A 116 11.85 29.18 -28.37
CA PRO A 116 12.13 29.50 -26.98
C PRO A 116 12.14 31.02 -26.78
N PRO A 117 11.81 31.54 -25.58
CA PRO A 117 11.90 32.96 -25.32
C PRO A 117 13.37 33.40 -25.19
N LEU A 118 13.62 34.66 -25.52
CA LEU A 118 14.88 35.34 -25.28
C LEU A 118 15.04 35.64 -23.77
N ALA A 119 15.81 34.80 -23.08
CA ALA A 119 16.20 35.02 -21.69
C ALA A 119 17.41 35.96 -21.62
N LEU A 120 17.23 37.11 -20.98
CA LEU A 120 18.25 38.16 -20.88
C LEU A 120 18.58 38.46 -19.41
N PHE A 121 19.85 38.35 -19.05
CA PHE A 121 20.34 38.72 -17.73
C PHE A 121 20.83 40.16 -17.75
N THR A 122 20.43 40.96 -16.76
CA THR A 122 20.89 42.34 -16.59
C THR A 122 21.29 42.61 -15.14
N SER A 123 21.81 43.79 -14.88
CA SER A 123 22.16 44.26 -13.54
C SER A 123 20.92 44.61 -12.72
N TYR A 124 21.08 44.75 -11.40
CA TYR A 124 19.96 45.15 -10.54
C TYR A 124 19.45 46.55 -10.91
N GLU A 125 20.37 47.48 -11.16
CA GLU A 125 20.03 48.83 -11.60
C GLU A 125 19.41 48.83 -13.00
N GLY A 126 19.88 47.98 -13.92
CA GLY A 126 19.24 47.78 -15.23
C GLY A 126 17.79 47.31 -15.12
N MET A 127 17.51 46.38 -14.21
CA MET A 127 16.15 45.89 -13.96
C MET A 127 15.25 46.96 -13.31
N VAL A 128 15.71 47.56 -12.21
CA VAL A 128 14.89 48.46 -11.38
C VAL A 128 14.88 49.88 -11.94
N GLY A 129 16.05 50.44 -12.25
CA GLY A 129 16.20 51.78 -12.81
C GLY A 129 15.91 51.85 -14.31
N GLY A 130 16.06 50.76 -15.05
CA GLY A 130 15.74 50.70 -16.48
C GLY A 130 14.33 50.18 -16.75
N VAL A 131 14.11 48.89 -16.57
CA VAL A 131 12.87 48.22 -16.99
C VAL A 131 11.65 48.71 -16.19
N ALA A 132 11.75 48.82 -14.86
CA ALA A 132 10.61 49.22 -14.04
C ALA A 132 10.25 50.71 -14.19
N GLU A 133 11.23 51.58 -14.49
CA GLU A 133 10.95 52.98 -14.80
C GLU A 133 10.23 53.13 -16.16
N ALA A 134 10.61 52.33 -17.17
CA ALA A 134 9.91 52.27 -18.45
C ALA A 134 8.45 51.82 -18.31
N TYR A 135 8.16 50.92 -17.37
CA TYR A 135 6.81 50.39 -17.14
C TYR A 135 6.33 50.63 -15.70
N PRO A 136 5.92 51.87 -15.36
CA PRO A 136 5.47 52.20 -14.00
C PRO A 136 4.29 51.35 -13.56
N GLY A 137 4.38 50.78 -12.36
CA GLY A 137 3.38 49.86 -11.81
C GLY A 137 3.65 48.38 -12.11
N SER A 138 4.74 48.06 -12.82
CA SER A 138 5.23 46.69 -12.94
C SER A 138 5.61 46.13 -11.57
N LEU A 139 5.22 44.88 -11.30
CA LEU A 139 5.59 44.17 -10.08
C LEU A 139 6.88 43.39 -10.33
N ILE A 140 7.85 43.54 -9.43
CA ILE A 140 9.07 42.72 -9.43
C ILE A 140 8.87 41.58 -8.45
N ASN A 141 8.93 40.35 -8.95
CA ASN A 141 9.00 39.17 -8.10
C ASN A 141 10.45 38.97 -7.67
N SER A 142 10.67 38.90 -6.35
CA SER A 142 11.98 38.68 -5.75
C SER A 142 11.96 37.37 -4.96
N ASP A 143 12.80 36.43 -5.35
CA ASP A 143 12.91 35.12 -4.71
C ASP A 143 14.27 34.99 -4.01
N TRP A 144 14.26 34.57 -2.75
CA TRP A 144 15.48 34.23 -2.01
C TRP A 144 15.56 32.73 -1.77
N TYR A 145 16.66 32.13 -2.23
CA TYR A 145 16.97 30.73 -1.99
C TYR A 145 17.90 30.62 -0.78
N ILE A 146 17.39 30.03 0.32
CA ILE A 146 18.14 29.83 1.56
C ILE A 146 18.40 28.34 1.75
N PHE A 147 19.67 27.96 1.75
CA PHE A 147 20.08 26.58 2.02
C PHE A 147 20.25 26.37 3.53
N VAL A 148 19.65 25.30 4.04
CA VAL A 148 19.65 24.98 5.48
C VAL A 148 20.78 24.01 5.81
N ASP A 149 21.52 24.28 6.89
CA ASP A 149 22.48 23.34 7.45
C ASP A 149 21.77 22.12 8.06
N LYS A 150 21.88 20.99 7.37
CA LYS A 150 21.27 19.72 7.76
C LYS A 150 21.81 19.20 9.09
N GLN A 151 23.10 19.39 9.39
CA GLN A 151 23.72 18.89 10.63
C GLN A 151 23.21 19.66 11.85
N GLY A 152 23.06 20.98 11.71
CA GLY A 152 22.45 21.83 12.73
C GLY A 152 21.01 21.40 13.05
N LEU A 153 20.22 21.03 12.04
CA LEU A 153 18.82 20.61 12.19
C LEU A 153 18.68 19.33 13.03
N LEU A 154 19.58 18.35 12.87
CA LEU A 154 19.56 17.08 13.60
C LEU A 154 19.73 17.24 15.12
N SER A 155 20.26 18.38 15.58
CA SER A 155 20.47 18.66 17.00
C SER A 155 19.22 19.17 17.73
N TRP A 156 18.16 19.53 17.00
CA TRP A 156 16.95 20.11 17.58
C TRP A 156 15.83 19.08 17.70
N SER A 157 15.00 19.21 18.74
CA SER A 157 13.75 18.46 18.81
C SER A 157 12.77 18.98 17.74
N LYS A 158 11.79 18.14 17.38
CA LYS A 158 10.68 18.53 16.48
C LYS A 158 10.01 19.83 16.93
N GLU A 159 9.62 19.90 18.20
CA GLU A 159 8.96 21.07 18.78
C GLU A 159 9.84 22.33 18.71
N LYS A 160 11.13 22.19 19.03
CA LYS A 160 12.09 23.30 18.94
C LYS A 160 12.26 23.79 17.51
N THR A 161 12.24 22.87 16.53
CA THR A 161 12.38 23.20 15.10
C THR A 161 11.17 23.96 14.60
N ARG A 162 9.94 23.48 14.89
CA ARG A 162 8.70 24.17 14.52
C ARG A 162 8.62 25.57 15.12
N ASN A 163 8.93 25.72 16.41
CA ASN A 163 8.91 27.01 17.08
C ASN A 163 9.91 28.01 16.47
N ARG A 164 11.09 27.53 16.07
CA ARG A 164 12.09 28.39 15.40
C ARG A 164 11.70 28.77 13.99
N LEU A 165 11.12 27.86 13.22
CA LEU A 165 10.68 28.11 11.86
C LEU A 165 9.50 29.10 11.83
N GLY A 166 8.50 28.89 12.68
CA GLY A 166 7.39 29.84 12.82
C GLY A 166 7.84 31.21 13.33
N GLY A 167 8.85 31.26 14.21
CA GLY A 167 9.50 32.52 14.60
C GLY A 167 10.18 33.23 13.43
N PHE A 168 10.94 32.50 12.60
CA PHE A 168 11.58 33.04 11.41
C PHE A 168 10.57 33.58 10.38
N GLU A 169 9.50 32.83 10.11
CA GLU A 169 8.44 33.27 9.20
C GLU A 169 7.73 34.53 9.71
N ALA A 170 7.46 34.61 11.01
CA ALA A 170 6.90 35.79 11.64
C ALA A 170 7.84 37.00 11.51
N ASP A 171 9.14 36.82 11.78
CA ASP A 171 10.15 37.88 11.66
C ASP A 171 10.28 38.39 10.21
N VAL A 172 10.24 37.49 9.21
CA VAL A 172 10.30 37.86 7.77
C VAL A 172 9.05 38.62 7.34
N THR A 173 7.87 38.15 7.76
CA THR A 173 6.59 38.77 7.39
C THR A 173 6.44 40.16 8.02
N ASP A 174 6.96 40.37 9.23
CA ASP A 174 6.96 41.68 9.90
C ASP A 174 7.94 42.65 9.23
N ALA A 175 9.14 42.18 8.84
CA ALA A 175 10.13 42.98 8.14
C ALA A 175 9.69 43.34 6.71
N MET A 176 9.02 42.43 6.00
CA MET A 176 8.64 42.56 4.60
C MET A 176 7.18 42.17 4.40
N LYS A 177 6.29 43.17 4.39
CA LYS A 177 4.86 42.95 4.18
C LYS A 177 4.59 42.32 2.81
N GLY A 178 3.87 41.21 2.80
CA GLY A 178 3.56 40.45 1.58
C GLY A 178 4.62 39.41 1.21
N ALA A 179 5.70 39.26 2.00
CA ALA A 179 6.61 38.14 1.87
C ALA A 179 5.95 36.85 2.35
N ALA A 180 6.35 35.73 1.75
CA ALA A 180 5.96 34.38 2.16
C ALA A 180 7.20 33.50 2.26
N VAL A 181 7.26 32.64 3.27
CA VAL A 181 8.33 31.65 3.41
C VAL A 181 7.81 30.30 2.94
N LEU A 182 8.35 29.82 1.83
CA LEU A 182 8.05 28.48 1.32
C LEU A 182 9.13 27.51 1.79
N THR A 183 8.75 26.52 2.59
CA THR A 183 9.70 25.57 3.18
C THR A 183 9.14 24.15 3.17
N GLY A 184 9.99 23.19 2.77
CA GLY A 184 9.67 21.76 2.86
C GLY A 184 9.86 21.19 4.27
N ILE A 185 10.45 21.94 5.21
CA ILE A 185 10.77 21.43 6.55
C ILE A 185 9.52 21.14 7.36
N GLU A 186 8.49 21.99 7.28
CA GLU A 186 7.26 21.77 8.05
C GLU A 186 6.55 20.49 7.61
N LYS A 187 6.40 20.31 6.28
CA LYS A 187 5.90 19.06 5.71
C LYS A 187 6.74 17.85 6.15
N LEU A 188 8.07 17.96 6.12
CA LEU A 188 8.96 16.89 6.58
C LEU A 188 8.78 16.56 8.07
N LEU A 189 8.54 17.55 8.93
CA LEU A 189 8.26 17.32 10.35
C LEU A 189 6.90 16.66 10.58
N ASP A 190 5.90 17.02 9.78
CA ASP A 190 4.57 16.40 9.81
C ASP A 190 4.64 14.94 9.33
N ASP A 191 5.33 14.68 8.22
CA ASP A 191 5.56 13.34 7.70
C ASP A 191 6.31 12.48 8.73
N LEU A 192 7.34 13.03 9.39
CA LEU A 192 8.11 12.32 10.42
C LEU A 192 7.26 12.00 11.66
N GLU A 193 6.37 12.91 12.10
CA GLU A 193 5.45 12.63 13.21
C GLU A 193 4.47 11.52 12.86
N ARG A 194 3.86 11.60 11.67
CA ARG A 194 2.95 10.55 11.20
C ARG A 194 3.68 9.21 11.12
N ARG A 195 4.86 9.14 10.50
CA ARG A 195 5.71 7.93 10.43
C ARG A 195 6.00 7.35 11.80
N SER A 196 6.48 8.19 12.73
CA SER A 196 6.84 7.76 14.08
C SER A 196 5.62 7.21 14.84
N PHE A 197 4.47 7.87 14.69
CA PHE A 197 3.22 7.43 15.27
C PHE A 197 2.77 6.08 14.73
N PHE A 198 2.69 5.89 13.40
CA PHE A 198 2.28 4.62 12.80
C PHE A 198 3.26 3.48 13.10
N ALA A 199 4.57 3.77 13.12
CA ALA A 199 5.59 2.80 13.53
C ALA A 199 5.45 2.37 15.00
N SER A 200 4.90 3.23 15.87
CA SER A 200 4.71 2.94 17.30
C SER A 200 3.48 2.08 17.62
N VAL A 201 2.45 2.09 16.77
CA VAL A 201 1.17 1.37 17.01
C VAL A 201 1.39 -0.14 17.20
N PRO A 202 2.11 -0.85 16.31
CA PRO A 202 2.41 -2.27 16.51
C PRO A 202 3.16 -2.51 17.83
N LEU A 203 4.14 -1.66 18.13
CA LEU A 203 4.99 -1.79 19.33
C LEU A 203 4.18 -1.71 20.60
N LEU A 204 3.30 -0.70 20.71
CA LEU A 204 2.41 -0.52 21.85
C LEU A 204 1.46 -1.71 22.00
N LEU A 205 0.91 -2.22 20.91
CA LEU A 205 0.00 -3.36 20.95
C LEU A 205 0.71 -4.63 21.42
N LEU A 206 1.88 -4.95 20.85
CA LEU A 206 2.67 -6.10 21.29
C LEU A 206 3.07 -5.95 22.76
N LEU A 207 3.46 -4.75 23.18
CA LEU A 207 3.78 -4.44 24.58
C LEU A 207 2.60 -4.75 25.51
N VAL A 208 1.38 -4.32 25.17
CA VAL A 208 0.19 -4.58 25.99
C VAL A 208 -0.11 -6.09 26.08
N VAL A 209 -0.07 -6.83 24.96
CA VAL A 209 -0.28 -8.29 24.98
C VAL A 209 0.80 -9.00 25.81
N MET A 210 2.05 -8.55 25.71
CA MET A 210 3.17 -9.07 26.48
C MET A 210 2.99 -8.82 27.98
N VAL A 211 2.66 -7.59 28.38
CA VAL A 211 2.40 -7.23 29.78
C VAL A 211 1.26 -8.07 30.34
N ILE A 212 0.17 -8.23 29.60
CA ILE A 212 -0.99 -9.01 30.05
C ILE A 212 -0.65 -10.50 30.16
N THR A 213 0.18 -11.03 29.26
CA THR A 213 0.70 -12.40 29.36
C THR A 213 1.55 -12.59 30.61
N VAL A 214 2.41 -11.63 30.95
CA VAL A 214 3.22 -11.64 32.18
C VAL A 214 2.34 -11.54 33.43
N LEU A 215 1.39 -10.60 33.45
CA LEU A 215 0.45 -10.42 34.56
C LEU A 215 -0.40 -11.68 34.79
N TYR A 216 -0.84 -12.33 33.71
CA TYR A 216 -1.54 -13.60 33.78
C TYR A 216 -0.67 -14.71 34.37
N TYR A 217 0.58 -14.83 33.91
CA TYR A 217 1.56 -15.76 34.49
C TYR A 217 1.76 -15.52 35.99
N VAL A 218 1.93 -14.26 36.41
CA VAL A 218 2.08 -13.88 37.83
C VAL A 218 0.82 -14.25 38.62
N SER A 219 -0.37 -13.95 38.09
CA SER A 219 -1.64 -14.33 38.71
C SER A 219 -1.79 -15.84 38.87
N MET A 220 -1.38 -16.62 37.86
CA MET A 220 -1.36 -18.07 37.92
C MET A 220 -0.42 -18.57 39.01
N LEU A 221 0.81 -18.05 39.07
CA LEU A 221 1.82 -18.42 40.07
C LEU A 221 1.32 -18.15 41.49
N ILE A 222 0.72 -16.98 41.72
CA ILE A 222 0.14 -16.60 43.01
C ILE A 222 -1.03 -17.53 43.37
N SER A 223 -1.87 -17.89 42.38
CA SER A 223 -2.99 -18.81 42.60
C SER A 223 -2.54 -20.21 43.05
N TYR A 224 -1.39 -20.69 42.57
CA TYR A 224 -0.78 -21.95 43.05
C TYR A 224 -0.11 -21.80 44.41
N LEU A 225 0.57 -20.68 44.64
CA LEU A 225 1.24 -20.39 45.92
C LEU A 225 0.24 -20.25 47.09
N ILE A 226 -0.92 -19.65 46.84
CA ILE A 226 -1.95 -19.53 47.87
C ILE A 226 -2.46 -20.92 48.27
N ARG A 227 -2.74 -21.80 47.30
CA ARG A 227 -3.17 -23.18 47.58
C ARG A 227 -2.15 -23.97 48.38
N SER A 228 -0.85 -23.80 48.13
CA SER A 228 0.16 -24.51 48.90
C SER A 228 0.27 -24.01 50.35
N ARG A 229 -0.10 -22.75 50.61
CA ARG A 229 -0.10 -22.13 51.95
C ARG A 229 -1.42 -22.26 52.70
N GLU A 230 -2.48 -22.78 52.07
CA GLU A 230 -3.82 -22.90 52.69
C GLU A 230 -3.78 -23.71 54.01
N TYR A 231 -2.99 -24.78 54.06
CA TYR A 231 -2.82 -25.59 55.28
C TYR A 231 -2.21 -24.79 56.43
N ASP A 232 -1.14 -24.03 56.15
CA ASP A 232 -0.47 -23.20 57.15
C ASP A 232 -1.38 -22.09 57.65
N VAL A 233 -2.15 -21.46 56.75
CA VAL A 233 -3.15 -20.43 57.10
C VAL A 233 -4.25 -21.01 58.00
N ALA A 234 -4.74 -22.21 57.69
CA ALA A 234 -5.74 -22.90 58.50
C ALA A 234 -5.19 -23.23 59.90
N LEU A 235 -3.95 -23.71 59.99
CA LEU A 235 -3.26 -23.98 61.25
C LEU A 235 -3.05 -22.70 62.08
N LEU A 236 -2.58 -21.61 61.47
CA LEU A 236 -2.40 -20.31 62.14
C LEU A 236 -3.73 -19.75 62.66
N ARG A 237 -4.82 -19.86 61.88
CA ARG A 237 -6.16 -19.49 62.34
C ARG A 237 -6.62 -20.35 63.52
N SER A 238 -6.35 -21.66 63.51
CA SER A 238 -6.69 -22.55 64.63
C SER A 238 -5.94 -22.19 65.92
N ARG A 239 -4.77 -21.55 65.79
CA ARG A 239 -3.95 -21.03 66.90
C ARG A 239 -4.31 -19.59 67.31
N GLY A 240 -5.39 -19.02 66.78
CA GLY A 240 -5.92 -17.72 67.19
C GLY A 240 -5.45 -16.51 66.37
N VAL A 241 -4.74 -16.71 65.26
CA VAL A 241 -4.30 -15.59 64.39
C VAL A 241 -5.50 -15.00 63.64
N THR A 242 -5.71 -13.68 63.76
CA THR A 242 -6.81 -12.98 63.07
C THR A 242 -6.46 -12.71 61.60
N THR A 243 -7.48 -12.50 60.76
CA THR A 243 -7.32 -12.14 59.33
C THR A 243 -6.42 -10.94 59.14
N TRP A 244 -6.52 -9.91 59.98
CA TRP A 244 -5.70 -8.71 59.87
C TRP A 244 -4.21 -8.98 60.06
N HIS A 245 -3.84 -9.90 60.96
CA HIS A 245 -2.45 -10.31 61.14
C HIS A 245 -1.93 -11.08 59.92
N LEU A 246 -2.76 -11.92 59.30
CA LEU A 246 -2.40 -12.60 58.04
C LEU A 246 -2.23 -11.60 56.88
N VAL A 247 -3.13 -10.63 56.74
CA VAL A 247 -3.01 -9.58 55.71
C VAL A 247 -1.72 -8.79 55.90
N ARG A 248 -1.38 -8.39 57.12
CA ARG A 248 -0.11 -7.70 57.41
C ARG A 248 1.11 -8.56 57.07
N LEU A 249 1.07 -9.86 57.38
CA LEU A 249 2.17 -10.78 57.05
C LEU A 249 2.40 -10.86 55.53
N TYR A 250 1.35 -11.11 54.74
CA TYR A 250 1.44 -11.17 53.28
C TYR A 250 1.79 -9.81 52.67
N ALA A 251 1.28 -8.70 53.24
CA ALA A 251 1.64 -7.37 52.78
C ALA A 251 3.12 -7.07 53.01
N LEU A 252 3.69 -7.44 54.17
CA LEU A 252 5.12 -7.25 54.45
C LEU A 252 6.01 -8.10 53.53
N GLU A 253 5.65 -9.37 53.33
CA GLU A 253 6.36 -10.25 52.40
C GLU A 253 6.29 -9.70 50.97
N GLY A 254 5.09 -9.32 50.52
CA GLY A 254 4.87 -8.74 49.19
C GLY A 254 5.62 -7.42 48.99
N VAL A 255 5.62 -6.52 49.98
CA VAL A 255 6.34 -5.22 49.90
C VAL A 255 7.84 -5.45 49.80
N ALA A 256 8.38 -6.39 50.57
CA ALA A 256 9.81 -6.73 50.49
C ALA A 256 10.18 -7.24 49.08
N LEU A 257 9.38 -8.16 48.52
CA LEU A 257 9.59 -8.68 47.16
C LEU A 257 9.43 -7.58 46.10
N ALA A 258 8.39 -6.76 46.19
CA ALA A 258 8.10 -5.70 45.24
C ALA A 258 9.16 -4.59 45.25
N LEU A 259 9.68 -4.21 46.41
CA LEU A 259 10.71 -3.17 46.53
C LEU A 259 12.03 -3.65 45.94
N ILE A 260 12.47 -4.87 46.27
CA ILE A 260 13.68 -5.47 45.70
C ILE A 260 13.55 -5.57 44.17
N ALA A 261 12.41 -6.06 43.67
CA ALA A 261 12.17 -6.16 42.24
C ALA A 261 12.15 -4.79 41.54
N SER A 262 11.50 -3.78 42.13
CA SER A 262 11.38 -2.43 41.54
C SER A 262 12.71 -1.69 41.46
N VAL A 263 13.63 -1.95 42.40
CA VAL A 263 14.98 -1.37 42.39
C VAL A 263 15.87 -2.07 41.37
N ILE A 264 15.80 -3.39 41.26
CA ILE A 264 16.68 -4.18 40.38
C ILE A 264 16.21 -4.12 38.91
N ALA A 265 14.91 -4.07 38.66
CA ALA A 265 14.34 -4.19 37.32
C ALA A 265 14.85 -3.13 36.32
N PRO A 266 14.96 -1.82 36.65
CA PRO A 266 15.49 -0.83 35.72
C PRO A 266 16.92 -1.13 35.27
N PHE A 267 17.79 -1.62 36.16
CA PHE A 267 19.17 -1.96 35.82
C PHE A 267 19.26 -3.22 34.95
N LEU A 268 18.47 -4.24 35.25
CA LEU A 268 18.36 -5.42 34.38
C LEU A 268 17.83 -5.05 32.99
N ALA A 269 16.83 -4.16 32.93
CA ALA A 269 16.28 -3.66 31.68
C ALA A 269 17.33 -2.87 30.88
N MET A 270 18.09 -1.98 31.51
CA MET A 270 19.19 -1.25 30.86
C MET A 270 20.25 -2.21 30.28
N GLY A 271 20.65 -3.24 31.05
CA GLY A 271 21.58 -4.25 30.59
C GLY A 271 21.05 -5.07 29.41
N ALA A 272 19.77 -5.47 29.47
CA ALA A 272 19.11 -6.20 28.40
C ALA A 272 19.02 -5.36 27.11
N VAL A 273 18.57 -4.10 27.21
CA VAL A 273 18.48 -3.17 26.07
C VAL A 273 19.87 -2.88 25.49
N ALA A 274 20.87 -2.61 26.32
CA ALA A 274 22.24 -2.40 25.84
C ALA A 274 22.76 -3.63 25.08
N SER A 275 22.51 -4.84 25.60
CA SER A 275 22.94 -6.10 24.99
C SER A 275 22.25 -6.42 23.66
N ALA A 276 21.03 -5.90 23.44
CA ALA A 276 20.30 -6.08 22.19
C ALA A 276 21.09 -5.53 20.97
N GLY A 277 21.92 -4.50 21.19
CA GLY A 277 22.80 -3.95 20.14
C GLY A 277 23.80 -4.94 19.53
N LYS A 278 24.10 -6.05 20.22
CA LYS A 278 25.00 -7.11 19.70
C LYS A 278 24.31 -8.12 18.78
N LEU A 279 22.99 -8.09 18.69
CA LEU A 279 22.26 -9.02 17.84
C LEU A 279 22.48 -8.65 16.36
N GLY A 280 22.52 -9.65 15.48
CA GLY A 280 22.75 -9.43 14.04
C GLY A 280 21.74 -8.49 13.37
N TYR A 281 20.57 -8.25 13.98
CA TYR A 281 19.59 -7.27 13.48
C TYR A 281 20.01 -5.81 13.69
N PHE A 282 20.89 -5.57 14.67
CA PHE A 282 21.41 -4.25 14.99
C PHE A 282 22.81 -4.03 14.42
N SER A 283 23.42 -5.03 13.78
CA SER A 283 24.80 -4.93 13.30
C SER A 283 25.00 -3.78 12.32
N ASP A 284 24.01 -3.50 11.49
CA ASP A 284 24.09 -2.44 10.48
C ASP A 284 24.04 -1.04 11.11
N ILE A 285 23.50 -0.92 12.33
CA ILE A 285 23.37 0.34 13.08
C ILE A 285 24.49 0.48 14.12
N THR A 286 24.79 -0.59 14.87
CA THR A 286 25.74 -0.57 16.00
C THR A 286 27.14 -1.03 15.62
N ASN A 287 27.33 -1.59 14.42
CA ASN A 287 28.55 -2.30 14.03
C ASN A 287 28.97 -3.38 15.05
N GLY A 288 27.98 -4.02 15.70
CA GLY A 288 28.19 -5.04 16.73
C GLY A 288 28.50 -4.49 18.14
N ALA A 289 28.42 -3.18 18.35
CA ALA A 289 28.54 -2.55 19.66
C ALA A 289 27.25 -2.67 20.51
N LEU A 290 27.34 -2.31 21.80
CA LEU A 290 26.16 -2.18 22.66
C LEU A 290 25.35 -0.94 22.28
N LEU A 291 24.03 -0.99 22.43
CA LEU A 291 23.19 0.20 22.26
C LEU A 291 23.51 1.24 23.35
N PRO A 292 23.59 2.54 23.01
CA PRO A 292 23.79 3.59 23.99
C PRO A 292 22.53 3.74 24.85
N VAL A 293 22.63 3.41 26.13
CA VAL A 293 21.54 3.55 27.10
C VAL A 293 21.86 4.70 28.05
N SER A 294 20.98 5.69 28.09
CA SER A 294 21.06 6.79 29.05
C SER A 294 20.20 6.51 30.27
N LEU A 295 20.66 7.01 31.43
CA LEU A 295 19.92 6.92 32.69
C LEU A 295 18.80 7.95 32.69
N HIS A 296 17.57 7.49 32.44
CA HIS A 296 16.35 8.28 32.55
C HIS A 296 15.53 7.83 33.78
N TRP A 297 14.69 8.71 34.34
CA TRP A 297 13.90 8.41 35.54
C TRP A 297 12.64 7.58 35.24
N MET A 298 12.12 7.64 34.01
CA MET A 298 10.89 6.94 33.61
C MET A 298 10.91 5.42 33.86
N PRO A 299 11.99 4.66 33.52
CA PRO A 299 12.08 3.24 33.85
C PRO A 299 11.88 2.92 35.33
N PHE A 300 12.34 3.78 36.23
CA PHE A 300 12.15 3.61 37.68
C PHE A 300 10.69 3.83 38.09
N ALA A 301 10.02 4.83 37.51
CA ALA A 301 8.60 5.07 37.76
C ALA A 301 7.74 3.91 37.26
N VAL A 302 8.02 3.38 36.06
CA VAL A 302 7.32 2.20 35.50
C VAL A 302 7.56 0.96 36.35
N ALA A 303 8.79 0.74 36.82
CA ALA A 303 9.11 -0.38 37.71
C ALA A 303 8.36 -0.28 39.04
N ALA A 304 8.29 0.92 39.64
CA ALA A 304 7.53 1.16 40.88
C ALA A 304 6.02 0.90 40.70
N LEU A 305 5.43 1.39 39.60
CA LEU A 305 4.01 1.14 39.29
C LEU A 305 3.74 -0.36 39.09
N THR A 306 4.61 -1.04 38.36
CA THR A 306 4.49 -2.49 38.11
C THR A 306 4.70 -3.29 39.41
N GLY A 307 5.59 -2.84 40.28
CA GLY A 307 5.77 -3.40 41.63
C GLY A 307 4.53 -3.26 42.50
N LEU A 308 3.83 -2.11 42.44
CA LEU A 308 2.56 -1.90 43.14
C LEU A 308 1.46 -2.82 42.60
N LEU A 309 1.39 -3.00 41.27
CA LEU A 309 0.44 -3.94 40.65
C LEU A 309 0.72 -5.39 41.07
N ALA A 310 1.99 -5.82 41.05
CA ALA A 310 2.40 -7.15 41.49
C ALA A 310 2.09 -7.37 42.99
N LEU A 311 2.32 -6.35 43.82
CA LEU A 311 1.95 -6.36 45.24
C LEU A 311 0.44 -6.55 45.42
N ALA A 312 -0.38 -5.79 44.67
CA ALA A 312 -1.82 -5.94 44.71
C ALA A 312 -2.26 -7.34 44.27
N MET A 313 -1.69 -7.88 43.19
CA MET A 313 -1.97 -9.24 42.74
C MET A 313 -1.58 -10.30 43.76
N TYR A 314 -0.53 -10.09 44.55
CA TYR A 314 -0.09 -11.00 45.59
C TYR A 314 -0.99 -10.94 46.84
N VAL A 315 -1.28 -9.73 47.32
CA VAL A 315 -1.99 -9.51 48.58
C VAL A 315 -3.50 -9.77 48.45
N VAL A 316 -4.15 -9.29 47.39
CA VAL A 316 -5.62 -9.34 47.26
C VAL A 316 -6.17 -10.76 47.31
N PRO A 317 -5.68 -11.74 46.51
CA PRO A 317 -6.22 -13.09 46.55
C PRO A 317 -5.88 -13.80 47.87
N ALA A 318 -4.74 -13.47 48.50
CA ALA A 318 -4.37 -14.00 49.81
C ALA A 318 -5.33 -13.53 50.91
N VAL A 319 -5.75 -12.25 50.86
CA VAL A 319 -6.77 -11.70 51.79
C VAL A 319 -8.12 -12.39 51.60
N VAL A 320 -8.57 -12.53 50.35
CA VAL A 320 -9.86 -13.17 50.04
C VAL A 320 -9.86 -14.64 50.46
N GLY A 321 -8.78 -15.37 50.20
CA GLY A 321 -8.61 -16.76 50.65
C GLY A 321 -8.63 -16.88 52.18
N ALA A 322 -7.95 -15.97 52.88
CA ALA A 322 -7.87 -15.94 54.33
C ALA A 322 -9.21 -15.65 55.03
N GLN A 323 -10.26 -15.21 54.33
CA GLN A 323 -11.60 -15.02 54.90
C GLN A 323 -12.37 -16.33 55.08
N THR A 324 -12.02 -17.40 54.36
CA THR A 324 -12.71 -18.70 54.44
C THR A 324 -12.32 -19.44 55.74
N GLY A 325 -13.32 -19.94 56.50
CA GLY A 325 -13.09 -20.62 57.79
C GLY A 325 -12.76 -22.11 57.65
N LEU A 326 -12.18 -22.71 58.71
CA LEU A 326 -11.76 -24.12 58.77
C LEU A 326 -12.90 -25.12 58.43
N VAL A 327 -14.13 -24.78 58.79
CA VAL A 327 -15.35 -25.57 58.49
C VAL A 327 -15.74 -25.49 57.02
N ALA A 328 -15.61 -24.31 56.40
CA ALA A 328 -15.83 -24.13 54.97
C ALA A 328 -14.78 -24.89 54.14
N HIS A 329 -13.55 -25.00 54.63
CA HIS A 329 -12.48 -25.78 54.01
C HIS A 329 -12.79 -27.30 54.02
N LYS A 330 -13.19 -27.88 55.17
CA LYS A 330 -13.62 -29.29 55.23
C LYS A 330 -14.85 -29.60 54.39
N LEU A 331 -15.77 -28.65 54.25
CA LEU A 331 -16.94 -28.78 53.36
C LEU A 331 -16.53 -28.70 51.88
N GLN A 332 -15.58 -27.84 51.52
CA GLN A 332 -15.07 -27.68 50.15
C GLN A 332 -14.18 -28.83 49.71
N SER A 333 -13.41 -29.46 50.61
CA SER A 333 -12.67 -30.69 50.29
C SER A 333 -13.59 -31.88 50.02
N SER A 334 -14.82 -31.86 50.56
CA SER A 334 -15.85 -32.87 50.30
C SER A 334 -16.72 -32.56 49.08
N ARG A 335 -16.79 -31.29 48.64
CA ARG A 335 -17.50 -30.84 47.43
C ARG A 335 -16.71 -29.69 46.76
N PRO A 336 -15.79 -30.01 45.84
CA PRO A 336 -15.02 -29.00 45.14
C PRO A 336 -15.95 -28.03 44.40
N PRO A 337 -15.70 -26.71 44.43
CA PRO A 337 -16.45 -25.77 43.63
C PRO A 337 -16.28 -26.10 42.14
N SER A 338 -17.39 -26.41 41.47
CA SER A 338 -17.39 -26.90 40.09
C SER A 338 -17.30 -25.78 39.03
N VAL A 339 -17.33 -24.51 39.44
CA VAL A 339 -17.40 -23.35 38.55
C VAL A 339 -16.47 -22.23 39.05
N PRO A 340 -15.57 -21.68 38.22
CA PRO A 340 -14.73 -20.53 38.57
C PRO A 340 -15.53 -19.27 38.93
N PHE A 341 -14.94 -18.37 39.72
CA PHE A 341 -15.54 -17.10 40.12
C PHE A 341 -16.10 -16.29 38.94
N PHE A 342 -15.31 -16.13 37.87
CA PHE A 342 -15.70 -15.34 36.70
C PHE A 342 -16.91 -15.91 35.96
N GLN A 343 -17.02 -17.23 35.86
CA GLN A 343 -18.19 -17.90 35.26
C GLN A 343 -19.42 -17.81 36.17
N ARG A 344 -19.23 -17.88 37.50
CA ARG A 344 -20.34 -17.77 38.45
C ARG A 344 -21.09 -16.44 38.30
N PHE A 345 -20.35 -15.34 38.10
CA PHE A 345 -20.92 -14.01 37.88
C PHE A 345 -21.14 -13.65 36.41
N HIS A 346 -20.94 -14.59 35.49
CA HIS A 346 -21.12 -14.40 34.04
C HIS A 346 -20.29 -13.25 33.47
N LEU A 347 -19.13 -12.97 34.09
CA LEU A 347 -18.19 -11.93 33.64
C LEU A 347 -17.55 -12.31 32.30
N ASP A 348 -17.45 -13.60 32.01
CA ASP A 348 -17.05 -14.15 30.71
C ASP A 348 -18.00 -13.71 29.59
N ILE A 349 -19.32 -13.75 29.83
CA ILE A 349 -20.33 -13.30 28.86
C ILE A 349 -20.28 -11.77 28.73
N GLY A 350 -20.17 -11.04 29.84
CA GLY A 350 -20.04 -9.58 29.81
C GLY A 350 -18.86 -9.12 28.96
N LEU A 351 -17.69 -9.73 29.14
CA LEU A 351 -16.50 -9.42 28.34
C LEU A 351 -16.67 -9.81 26.87
N LEU A 352 -17.36 -10.90 26.57
CA LEU A 352 -17.70 -11.28 25.20
C LEU A 352 -18.60 -10.25 24.51
N VAL A 353 -19.60 -9.72 25.21
CA VAL A 353 -20.49 -8.67 24.68
C VAL A 353 -19.69 -7.40 24.42
N VAL A 354 -18.86 -6.96 25.38
CA VAL A 354 -17.98 -5.80 25.19
C VAL A 354 -17.04 -6.01 24.01
N GLY A 355 -16.45 -7.21 23.89
CA GLY A 355 -15.57 -7.53 22.77
C GLY A 355 -16.27 -7.59 21.42
N GLY A 356 -17.48 -8.14 21.38
CA GLY A 356 -18.33 -8.13 20.19
C GLY A 356 -18.69 -6.72 19.76
N LEU A 357 -19.00 -5.82 20.71
CA LEU A 357 -19.29 -4.41 20.44
C LEU A 357 -18.08 -3.66 19.91
N VAL A 358 -16.90 -3.82 20.54
CA VAL A 358 -15.64 -3.25 20.07
C VAL A 358 -15.34 -3.76 18.66
N PHE A 359 -15.48 -5.06 18.41
CA PHE A 359 -15.22 -5.63 17.09
C PHE A 359 -16.21 -5.13 16.03
N TRP A 360 -17.48 -5.00 16.39
CA TRP A 360 -18.51 -4.44 15.53
C TRP A 360 -18.22 -2.98 15.19
N GLU A 361 -17.83 -2.16 16.18
CA GLU A 361 -17.43 -0.77 15.98
C GLU A 361 -16.25 -0.67 15.01
N LEU A 362 -15.20 -1.47 15.23
CA LEU A 362 -14.02 -1.50 14.35
C LEU A 362 -14.38 -1.90 12.91
N ARG A 363 -15.23 -2.89 12.72
CA ARG A 363 -15.67 -3.33 11.39
C ARG A 363 -16.59 -2.32 10.71
N SER A 364 -17.47 -1.66 11.47
CA SER A 364 -18.45 -0.71 10.95
C SER A 364 -17.84 0.62 10.50
N ARG A 365 -16.80 1.11 11.19
CA ARG A 365 -16.18 2.40 10.89
C ARG A 365 -15.25 2.35 9.69
N GLY A 366 -14.68 1.18 9.35
CA GLY A 366 -13.83 0.99 8.16
C GLY A 366 -12.53 1.82 8.11
N GLN A 367 -12.31 2.73 9.05
CA GLN A 367 -11.18 3.65 9.12
C GLN A 367 -10.62 3.69 10.55
N VAL A 368 -9.29 3.58 10.66
CA VAL A 368 -8.52 3.56 11.92
C VAL A 368 -8.35 4.96 12.51
N ILE A 369 -8.57 5.99 11.70
CA ILE A 369 -8.31 7.39 12.00
C ILE A 369 -9.63 8.17 11.95
N SER A 370 -10.42 8.10 13.01
CA SER A 370 -11.51 9.05 13.24
C SER A 370 -11.34 9.57 14.65
N GLY A 371 -11.12 10.88 14.79
CA GLY A 371 -10.75 11.55 16.04
C GLY A 371 -11.49 11.04 17.28
N GLY A 372 -10.72 10.78 18.33
CA GLY A 372 -11.22 10.28 19.62
C GLY A 372 -11.92 11.35 20.45
N LEU A 373 -12.21 11.02 21.71
CA LEU A 373 -12.81 11.91 22.72
C LEU A 373 -11.92 13.14 23.07
N PHE A 374 -10.68 13.17 22.60
CA PHE A 374 -9.72 14.26 22.77
C PHE A 374 -9.27 14.73 21.38
N SER A 375 -9.25 16.05 21.16
CA SER A 375 -9.42 16.75 19.89
C SER A 375 -8.25 16.72 18.88
N ASP A 376 -7.47 15.63 18.78
CA ASP A 376 -6.35 15.50 17.83
C ASP A 376 -6.38 14.17 17.07
N ILE A 377 -5.59 14.08 15.98
CA ILE A 377 -5.32 12.87 15.19
C ILE A 377 -4.65 11.83 16.11
N GLN A 378 -5.44 11.05 16.84
CA GLN A 378 -4.95 10.02 17.77
C GLN A 378 -5.59 8.66 17.48
N VAL A 379 -4.84 7.61 17.83
CA VAL A 379 -5.17 6.20 17.59
C VAL A 379 -6.53 5.93 18.21
N ASN A 380 -7.45 5.30 17.48
CA ASN A 380 -8.66 4.76 18.09
C ASN A 380 -8.25 3.74 19.17
N GLU A 381 -8.44 4.09 20.45
CA GLU A 381 -7.97 3.30 21.57
C GLU A 381 -8.59 1.90 21.58
N ALA A 382 -9.79 1.74 21.00
CA ALA A 382 -10.46 0.46 20.86
C ALA A 382 -9.64 -0.55 20.02
N LEU A 383 -8.85 -0.08 19.05
CA LEU A 383 -7.95 -0.94 18.27
C LEU A 383 -6.78 -1.48 19.09
N LEU A 384 -6.25 -0.69 20.02
CA LEU A 384 -5.18 -1.14 20.91
C LEU A 384 -5.65 -2.25 21.85
N PHE A 385 -6.92 -2.20 22.29
CA PHE A 385 -7.50 -3.20 23.18
C PHE A 385 -8.07 -4.43 22.46
N ALA A 386 -8.41 -4.35 21.18
CA ALA A 386 -9.14 -5.42 20.50
C ALA A 386 -8.39 -6.77 20.47
N PRO A 387 -7.10 -6.88 20.09
CA PRO A 387 -6.40 -8.17 20.08
C PRO A 387 -6.24 -8.76 21.47
N VAL A 388 -5.94 -7.91 22.45
CA VAL A 388 -5.83 -8.27 23.87
C VAL A 388 -7.16 -8.83 24.39
N LEU A 389 -8.25 -8.12 24.08
CA LEU A 389 -9.58 -8.51 24.51
C LEU A 389 -10.02 -9.78 23.80
N LEU A 390 -9.70 -9.95 22.52
CA LEU A 390 -9.92 -11.20 21.79
C LEU A 390 -9.20 -12.36 22.49
N LEU A 391 -7.91 -12.21 22.80
CA LEU A 391 -7.12 -13.24 23.48
C LEU A 391 -7.73 -13.59 24.84
N THR A 392 -8.17 -12.57 25.59
CA THR A 392 -8.83 -12.74 26.89
C THR A 392 -10.19 -13.42 26.78
N VAL A 393 -10.99 -13.08 25.76
CA VAL A 393 -12.28 -13.73 25.49
C VAL A 393 -12.08 -15.17 25.05
N VAL A 394 -11.15 -15.45 24.12
CA VAL A 394 -10.80 -16.82 23.71
C VAL A 394 -10.37 -17.65 24.91
N ALA A 395 -9.54 -17.07 25.78
CA ALA A 395 -9.14 -17.66 27.04
C ALA A 395 -10.35 -17.99 27.93
N LEU A 396 -11.21 -17.02 28.25
CA LEU A 396 -12.37 -17.25 29.11
C LEU A 396 -13.36 -18.25 28.50
N LEU A 397 -13.62 -18.17 27.20
CA LEU A 397 -14.47 -19.12 26.49
C LEU A 397 -13.90 -20.53 26.54
N PHE A 398 -12.57 -20.68 26.44
CA PHE A 398 -11.93 -21.98 26.61
C PHE A 398 -12.31 -22.61 27.95
N THR A 399 -12.31 -21.85 29.05
CA THR A 399 -12.71 -22.38 30.37
C THR A 399 -14.15 -22.91 30.42
N ARG A 400 -15.02 -22.44 29.52
CA ARG A 400 -16.44 -22.85 29.42
C ARG A 400 -16.65 -24.00 28.44
N PHE A 401 -15.98 -23.97 27.30
CA PHE A 401 -16.10 -25.00 26.27
C PHE A 401 -15.23 -26.22 26.53
N PHE A 402 -14.10 -26.08 27.24
CA PHE A 402 -13.19 -27.18 27.53
C PHE A 402 -13.86 -28.34 28.29
N PRO A 403 -14.63 -28.12 29.37
CA PRO A 403 -15.39 -29.20 30.01
C PRO A 403 -16.35 -29.93 29.06
N LEU A 404 -17.01 -29.20 28.16
CA LEU A 404 -17.95 -29.76 27.18
C LEU A 404 -17.20 -30.59 26.12
N PHE A 405 -16.05 -30.08 25.68
CA PHE A 405 -15.17 -30.74 24.71
C PHE A 405 -14.62 -32.06 25.26
N VAL A 406 -14.06 -32.05 26.47
CA VAL A 406 -13.49 -33.28 27.04
C VAL A 406 -14.58 -34.32 27.32
N ARG A 407 -15.78 -33.90 27.76
CA ARG A 407 -16.93 -34.81 27.94
C ARG A 407 -17.46 -35.41 26.65
N PHE A 408 -17.29 -34.70 25.53
CA PHE A 408 -17.60 -35.22 24.21
C PHE A 408 -16.59 -36.29 23.80
N PHE A 409 -15.29 -36.02 23.96
CA PHE A 409 -14.22 -36.99 23.65
C PHE A 409 -14.19 -38.19 24.59
N SER A 410 -14.63 -38.04 25.84
CA SER A 410 -14.81 -39.15 26.79
C SER A 410 -16.03 -40.02 26.45
N GLY A 411 -16.93 -39.55 25.60
CA GLY A 411 -18.20 -40.22 25.31
C GLY A 411 -19.25 -40.08 26.42
N GLU A 412 -19.06 -39.17 27.38
CA GLU A 412 -19.99 -38.94 28.49
C GLU A 412 -21.18 -38.05 28.10
N SER A 413 -20.97 -37.05 27.23
CA SER A 413 -22.02 -36.07 26.91
C SER A 413 -21.95 -35.52 25.49
N LEU A 414 -23.12 -35.37 24.86
CA LEU A 414 -23.32 -34.77 23.55
C LEU A 414 -23.57 -33.24 23.62
N ALA A 415 -23.39 -32.64 24.81
CA ALA A 415 -23.76 -31.25 25.10
C ALA A 415 -23.13 -30.21 24.16
N ILE A 416 -21.88 -30.40 23.71
CA ILE A 416 -21.22 -29.47 22.78
C ILE A 416 -21.94 -29.44 21.41
N VAL A 417 -22.40 -30.59 20.93
CA VAL A 417 -23.13 -30.69 19.66
C VAL A 417 -24.56 -30.16 19.83
N HIS A 418 -25.17 -30.30 21.01
CA HIS A 418 -26.47 -29.68 21.30
C HIS A 418 -26.37 -28.15 21.28
N LEU A 419 -25.31 -27.60 21.89
CA LEU A 419 -25.05 -26.17 21.86
C LEU A 419 -24.84 -25.70 20.42
N LEU A 420 -23.97 -26.37 19.65
CA LEU A 420 -23.70 -26.04 18.25
C LEU A 420 -24.97 -26.12 17.38
N ALA A 421 -25.77 -27.18 17.52
CA ALA A 421 -27.04 -27.31 16.82
C ALA A 421 -28.00 -26.16 17.16
N GLY A 422 -28.18 -25.87 18.45
CA GLY A 422 -29.08 -24.81 18.91
C GLY A 422 -28.63 -23.43 18.41
N THR A 423 -27.34 -23.10 18.54
CA THR A 423 -26.83 -21.79 18.11
C THR A 423 -26.86 -21.64 16.59
N SER A 424 -26.42 -22.64 15.82
CA SER A 424 -26.35 -22.52 14.36
C SER A 424 -27.74 -22.48 13.72
N LEU A 425 -28.69 -23.30 14.20
CA LEU A 425 -30.07 -23.27 13.71
C LEU A 425 -30.79 -21.97 14.10
N ALA A 426 -30.53 -21.44 15.30
CA ALA A 426 -31.10 -20.15 15.72
C ALA A 426 -30.53 -18.98 14.90
N ILE A 427 -29.21 -18.96 14.65
CA ILE A 427 -28.58 -17.93 13.81
C ILE A 427 -29.15 -17.99 12.40
N LEU A 428 -29.20 -19.18 11.76
CA LEU A 428 -29.77 -19.34 10.42
C LEU A 428 -31.22 -18.85 10.35
N ALA A 429 -32.07 -19.27 11.30
CA ALA A 429 -33.45 -18.82 11.33
C ALA A 429 -33.54 -17.29 11.46
N GLN A 430 -32.74 -16.69 12.34
CA GLN A 430 -32.73 -15.24 12.55
C GLN A 430 -32.23 -14.49 11.32
N THR A 431 -31.15 -14.93 10.65
CA THR A 431 -30.63 -14.25 9.46
C THR A 431 -31.56 -14.38 8.26
N VAL A 432 -32.21 -15.54 8.05
CA VAL A 432 -33.23 -15.70 6.99
C VAL A 432 -34.37 -14.71 7.23
N ILE A 433 -34.85 -14.61 8.47
CA ILE A 433 -35.91 -13.66 8.84
C ILE A 433 -35.46 -12.22 8.55
N VAL A 434 -34.26 -11.80 8.98
CA VAL A 434 -33.78 -10.42 8.80
C VAL A 434 -33.54 -10.07 7.33
N ARG A 435 -32.96 -11.00 6.54
CA ARG A 435 -32.66 -10.79 5.11
C ARG A 435 -33.92 -10.48 4.31
N GLU A 436 -34.97 -11.28 4.47
CA GLU A 436 -36.18 -11.15 3.66
C GLU A 436 -37.17 -10.11 4.18
N PHE A 437 -37.15 -9.78 5.47
CA PHE A 437 -38.00 -8.68 5.99
C PHE A 437 -37.62 -7.31 5.42
N GLY A 438 -36.38 -7.13 4.96
CA GLY A 438 -35.84 -5.84 4.50
C GLY A 438 -35.90 -5.59 2.99
N ILE A 439 -36.05 -6.63 2.16
CA ILE A 439 -35.76 -6.54 0.72
C ILE A 439 -36.99 -6.80 -0.15
N ASN A 440 -37.86 -7.77 0.17
CA ASN A 440 -39.11 -8.02 -0.58
C ASN A 440 -40.14 -8.78 0.28
N ALA A 441 -41.41 -8.41 0.21
CA ALA A 441 -42.50 -9.13 0.87
C ALA A 441 -42.86 -10.45 0.14
N SER A 442 -41.89 -11.35 -0.06
CA SER A 442 -42.12 -12.71 -0.56
C SER A 442 -42.48 -13.66 0.61
N LEU A 443 -43.13 -14.78 0.31
CA LEU A 443 -43.42 -15.85 1.30
C LEU A 443 -42.32 -16.92 1.35
N GLU A 444 -41.23 -16.76 0.59
CA GLU A 444 -40.20 -17.80 0.43
C GLU A 444 -39.44 -18.09 1.74
N TRP A 445 -39.23 -17.07 2.57
CA TRP A 445 -38.61 -17.21 3.90
C TRP A 445 -39.35 -18.19 4.83
N VAL A 446 -40.67 -18.37 4.66
CA VAL A 446 -41.48 -19.25 5.51
C VAL A 446 -41.07 -20.71 5.32
N TRP A 447 -40.81 -21.11 4.07
CA TRP A 447 -40.37 -22.47 3.75
C TRP A 447 -38.97 -22.74 4.30
N GLU A 448 -38.04 -21.80 4.18
CA GLU A 448 -36.67 -21.95 4.69
C GLU A 448 -36.63 -22.06 6.21
N VAL A 449 -37.37 -21.19 6.91
CA VAL A 449 -37.50 -21.26 8.38
C VAL A 449 -38.20 -22.56 8.81
N ALA A 450 -39.22 -23.02 8.06
CA ALA A 450 -39.86 -24.29 8.32
C ALA A 450 -38.90 -25.48 8.13
N LEU A 451 -38.06 -25.47 7.08
CA LEU A 451 -37.04 -26.48 6.85
C LEU A 451 -36.02 -26.53 8.00
N ILE A 452 -35.54 -25.37 8.47
CA ILE A 452 -34.67 -25.25 9.66
C ILE A 452 -35.37 -25.82 10.90
N GLY A 453 -36.66 -25.52 11.09
CA GLY A 453 -37.48 -26.06 12.15
C GLY A 453 -37.63 -27.59 12.09
N VAL A 454 -37.79 -28.16 10.90
CA VAL A 454 -37.83 -29.61 10.68
C VAL A 454 -36.47 -30.24 11.00
N ILE A 455 -35.36 -29.62 10.57
CA ILE A 455 -34.00 -30.08 10.93
C ILE A 455 -33.84 -30.09 12.47
N ALA A 456 -34.30 -29.04 13.16
CA ALA A 456 -34.26 -28.97 14.62
C ALA A 456 -35.10 -30.07 15.28
N ALA A 457 -36.31 -30.33 14.78
CA ALA A 457 -37.21 -31.37 15.29
C ALA A 457 -36.63 -32.78 15.09
N VAL A 458 -36.10 -33.08 13.90
CA VAL A 458 -35.45 -34.37 13.62
C VAL A 458 -34.17 -34.50 14.46
N TYR A 459 -33.38 -33.43 14.63
CA TYR A 459 -32.23 -33.44 15.54
C TYR A 459 -32.61 -33.77 16.99
N TYR A 460 -33.67 -33.15 17.48
CA TYR A 460 -34.18 -33.40 18.83
C TYR A 460 -34.66 -34.85 18.99
N TRP A 461 -35.34 -35.39 17.98
CA TRP A 461 -35.79 -36.78 17.97
C TRP A 461 -34.62 -37.78 17.92
N THR A 462 -33.66 -37.57 17.01
CA THR A 462 -32.46 -38.42 16.88
C THR A 462 -31.63 -38.44 18.16
N SER A 463 -31.48 -37.28 18.83
CA SER A 463 -30.65 -37.16 20.03
C SER A 463 -31.24 -37.82 21.27
N ARG A 464 -32.57 -37.96 21.38
CA ARG A 464 -33.24 -38.66 22.50
C ARG A 464 -33.44 -40.16 22.29
N THR A 465 -33.16 -40.68 21.09
CA THR A 465 -33.48 -42.06 20.75
C THR A 465 -32.38 -43.03 21.15
N GLU A 466 -32.69 -44.02 22.00
CA GLU A 466 -31.71 -45.01 22.48
C GLU A 466 -31.57 -46.25 21.56
N ARG A 467 -32.59 -46.56 20.74
CA ARG A 467 -32.54 -47.71 19.82
C ARG A 467 -31.65 -47.41 18.62
N ASN A 468 -30.65 -48.27 18.37
CA ASN A 468 -29.67 -48.10 17.27
C ASN A 468 -30.33 -47.90 15.89
N LEU A 469 -31.36 -48.68 15.55
CA LEU A 469 -32.04 -48.60 14.24
C LEU A 469 -32.72 -47.24 14.01
N ASN A 470 -33.42 -46.73 15.02
CA ASN A 470 -34.13 -45.44 14.93
C ASN A 470 -33.13 -44.28 14.94
N ARG A 471 -32.01 -44.41 15.66
CA ARG A 471 -30.94 -43.42 15.67
C ARG A 471 -30.22 -43.35 14.31
N THR A 472 -29.96 -44.48 13.65
CA THR A 472 -29.41 -44.50 12.28
C THR A 472 -30.39 -43.92 11.25
N ALA A 473 -31.68 -44.22 11.38
CA ALA A 473 -32.71 -43.63 10.52
C ALA A 473 -32.82 -42.11 10.72
N GLY A 474 -32.76 -41.65 11.98
CA GLY A 474 -32.72 -40.22 12.31
C GLY A 474 -31.50 -39.50 11.76
N LEU A 475 -30.30 -40.09 11.86
CA LEU A 475 -29.08 -39.53 11.26
C LEU A 475 -29.18 -39.43 9.74
N ALA A 476 -29.72 -40.45 9.07
CA ALA A 476 -29.92 -40.45 7.62
C ALA A 476 -30.94 -39.37 7.20
N ALA A 477 -32.05 -39.24 7.94
CA ALA A 477 -33.04 -38.20 7.70
C ALA A 477 -32.47 -36.79 7.88
N GLN A 478 -31.67 -36.56 8.93
CA GLN A 478 -30.97 -35.29 9.12
C GLN A 478 -29.99 -35.01 7.99
N GLY A 479 -29.18 -35.99 7.59
CA GLY A 479 -28.23 -35.84 6.49
C GLY A 479 -28.92 -35.45 5.19
N GLY A 480 -30.07 -36.07 4.89
CA GLY A 480 -30.90 -35.72 3.73
C GLY A 480 -31.46 -34.29 3.79
N LEU A 481 -31.99 -33.88 4.95
CA LEU A 481 -32.52 -32.52 5.13
C LEU A 481 -31.43 -31.44 5.05
N ILE A 482 -30.26 -31.70 5.62
CA ILE A 482 -29.11 -30.78 5.57
C ILE A 482 -28.56 -30.68 4.15
N ALA A 483 -28.47 -31.81 3.41
CA ALA A 483 -28.08 -31.80 2.01
C ALA A 483 -29.06 -30.99 1.15
N LEU A 484 -30.37 -31.09 1.44
CA LEU A 484 -31.40 -30.31 0.77
C LEU A 484 -31.25 -28.81 1.06
N LEU A 485 -30.93 -28.44 2.32
CA LEU A 485 -30.66 -27.06 2.70
C LEU A 485 -29.45 -26.48 1.96
N ILE A 486 -28.34 -27.23 1.87
CA ILE A 486 -27.13 -26.81 1.15
C ILE A 486 -27.37 -26.75 -0.36
N TYR A 487 -28.18 -27.66 -0.93
CA TYR A 487 -28.50 -27.66 -2.36
C TYR A 487 -29.43 -26.50 -2.75
N ALA A 488 -30.30 -26.06 -1.83
CA ALA A 488 -31.23 -24.97 -2.09
C ALA A 488 -30.53 -23.61 -2.20
N ASP A 489 -29.58 -23.31 -1.30
CA ASP A 489 -28.77 -22.10 -1.34
C ASP A 489 -27.37 -22.38 -0.78
N THR A 490 -26.33 -22.27 -1.63
CA THR A 490 -24.93 -22.37 -1.19
C THR A 490 -24.39 -20.96 -0.93
N PRO A 491 -24.24 -20.55 0.33
CA PRO A 491 -23.73 -19.21 0.63
C PRO A 491 -22.28 -19.06 0.16
N ALA A 492 -21.97 -17.90 -0.40
CA ALA A 492 -20.59 -17.50 -0.72
C ALA A 492 -19.75 -17.36 0.57
N SER A 493 -18.42 -17.48 0.48
CA SER A 493 -17.55 -17.53 1.66
C SER A 493 -17.52 -16.23 2.49
N ASP A 494 -17.95 -15.12 1.90
CA ASP A 494 -18.11 -13.80 2.51
C ASP A 494 -19.50 -13.57 3.12
N ASP A 495 -20.46 -14.47 2.85
CA ASP A 495 -21.83 -14.36 3.34
C ASP A 495 -21.98 -14.78 4.81
N ILE A 496 -22.84 -14.08 5.56
CA ILE A 496 -23.13 -14.32 6.97
C ILE A 496 -23.73 -15.72 7.21
N PHE A 497 -24.35 -16.33 6.19
CA PHE A 497 -24.91 -17.68 6.25
C PHE A 497 -23.86 -18.79 6.16
N TYR A 498 -22.64 -18.50 5.70
CA TYR A 498 -21.62 -19.52 5.44
C TYR A 498 -21.25 -20.33 6.69
N VAL A 499 -20.87 -19.66 7.78
CA VAL A 499 -20.41 -20.31 9.01
C VAL A 499 -21.52 -21.15 9.68
N PRO A 500 -22.75 -20.63 9.88
CA PRO A 500 -23.83 -21.43 10.44
C PRO A 500 -24.21 -22.65 9.57
N THR A 501 -24.15 -22.51 8.24
CA THR A 501 -24.46 -23.61 7.30
C THR A 501 -23.43 -24.75 7.40
N ILE A 502 -22.13 -24.42 7.47
CA ILE A 502 -21.08 -25.41 7.74
C ILE A 502 -21.30 -26.11 9.08
N ALA A 503 -21.61 -25.34 10.13
CA ALA A 503 -21.84 -25.88 11.45
C ALA A 503 -23.03 -26.87 11.47
N VAL A 504 -24.13 -26.56 10.77
CA VAL A 504 -25.25 -27.50 10.57
C VAL A 504 -24.80 -28.73 9.78
N GLY A 505 -24.00 -28.55 8.71
CA GLY A 505 -23.34 -29.63 7.96
C GLY A 505 -22.55 -30.61 8.82
N LEU A 506 -21.89 -30.11 9.87
CA LEU A 506 -21.07 -30.91 10.79
C LEU A 506 -21.87 -31.68 11.84
N LEU A 507 -23.18 -31.45 12.00
CA LEU A 507 -23.98 -32.09 13.05
C LEU A 507 -24.01 -33.62 12.94
N VAL A 508 -24.29 -34.15 11.74
CA VAL A 508 -24.34 -35.61 11.51
C VAL A 508 -22.95 -36.24 11.68
N PRO A 509 -21.87 -35.72 11.06
CA PRO A 509 -20.50 -36.19 11.32
C PRO A 509 -20.12 -36.19 12.80
N LEU A 510 -20.43 -35.13 13.56
CA LEU A 510 -20.11 -35.04 14.99
C LEU A 510 -20.89 -36.05 15.83
N GLN A 511 -22.15 -36.32 15.50
CA GLN A 511 -22.93 -37.36 16.18
C GLN A 511 -22.39 -38.76 15.87
N ILE A 512 -21.99 -39.03 14.64
CA ILE A 512 -21.33 -40.29 14.25
C ILE A 512 -20.01 -40.45 14.99
N LEU A 513 -19.19 -39.39 15.02
CA LEU A 513 -17.93 -39.36 15.77
C LEU A 513 -18.15 -39.64 17.25
N PHE A 514 -19.17 -39.05 17.88
CA PHE A 514 -19.51 -39.33 19.27
C PHE A 514 -19.84 -40.80 19.50
N ILE A 515 -20.64 -41.42 18.63
CA ILE A 515 -21.00 -42.84 18.72
C ILE A 515 -19.75 -43.72 18.54
N MET A 516 -18.88 -43.35 17.60
CA MET A 516 -17.60 -44.03 17.38
C MET A 516 -16.72 -43.93 18.64
N LEU A 517 -16.57 -42.74 19.22
CA LEU A 517 -15.80 -42.50 20.45
C LEU A 517 -16.36 -43.30 21.62
N THR A 518 -17.68 -43.33 21.83
CA THR A 518 -18.28 -44.12 22.91
C THR A 518 -18.00 -45.63 22.78
N LYS A 519 -17.95 -46.16 21.55
CA LYS A 519 -17.57 -47.55 21.30
C LYS A 519 -16.07 -47.77 21.47
N LEU A 520 -15.25 -46.87 20.91
CA LEU A 520 -13.79 -46.95 20.89
C LEU A 520 -13.19 -46.80 22.29
N ASN A 521 -13.80 -46.00 23.16
CA ASN A 521 -13.32 -45.78 24.53
C ASN A 521 -13.39 -47.05 25.40
N ARG A 522 -14.18 -48.05 25.01
CA ARG A 522 -14.24 -49.38 25.65
C ARG A 522 -13.08 -50.30 25.24
N THR A 523 -12.43 -50.01 24.11
CA THR A 523 -11.33 -50.82 23.56
C THR A 523 -9.95 -50.18 23.75
N PHE A 524 -9.89 -48.91 24.16
CA PHE A 524 -8.63 -48.20 24.36
C PHE A 524 -7.81 -48.79 25.53
N PRO A 525 -6.47 -48.66 25.46
CA PRO A 525 -5.61 -48.99 26.59
C PRO A 525 -6.03 -48.23 27.85
N VAL A 526 -5.97 -48.89 29.00
CA VAL A 526 -6.44 -48.35 30.30
C VAL A 526 -5.88 -46.95 30.59
N TRP A 527 -4.61 -46.69 30.25
CA TRP A 527 -3.98 -45.38 30.47
C TRP A 527 -4.61 -44.25 29.66
N ALA A 528 -5.09 -44.51 28.44
CA ALA A 528 -5.69 -43.52 27.55
C ALA A 528 -7.14 -43.22 27.98
N SER A 529 -7.93 -44.26 28.25
CA SER A 529 -9.30 -44.10 28.75
C SER A 529 -9.32 -43.37 30.10
N MET A 530 -8.40 -43.72 31.00
CA MET A 530 -8.28 -43.08 32.30
C MET A 530 -7.84 -41.61 32.19
N ALA A 531 -6.91 -41.26 31.28
CA ALA A 531 -6.52 -39.86 31.06
C ALA A 531 -7.72 -39.00 30.60
N ILE A 532 -8.50 -39.50 29.64
CA ILE A 532 -9.68 -38.80 29.13
C ILE A 532 -10.76 -38.65 30.20
N TRP A 533 -11.01 -39.70 30.99
CA TRP A 533 -11.98 -39.66 32.09
C TRP A 533 -11.52 -38.73 33.23
N HIS A 534 -10.22 -38.72 33.53
CA HIS A 534 -9.63 -37.85 34.54
C HIS A 534 -9.78 -36.37 34.14
N MET A 535 -9.48 -36.03 32.88
CA MET A 535 -9.72 -34.68 32.34
C MET A 535 -11.22 -34.31 32.32
N ALA A 536 -12.13 -35.25 32.01
CA ALA A 536 -13.57 -34.98 31.95
C ALA A 536 -14.17 -34.66 33.32
N ARG A 537 -13.62 -35.26 34.38
CA ARG A 537 -14.07 -35.09 35.77
C ARG A 537 -13.44 -33.89 36.45
N ASN A 538 -12.19 -33.55 36.11
CA ASN A 538 -11.44 -32.42 36.69
C ASN A 538 -10.96 -31.39 35.65
N PRO A 539 -11.81 -30.86 34.74
CA PRO A 539 -11.37 -30.04 33.61
C PRO A 539 -10.76 -28.69 34.04
N LEU A 540 -11.17 -28.15 35.18
CA LEU A 540 -10.66 -26.87 35.68
C LEU A 540 -9.20 -26.91 36.14
N ARG A 541 -8.65 -28.11 36.42
CA ARG A 541 -7.25 -28.29 36.84
C ARG A 541 -6.27 -27.85 35.75
N TYR A 542 -6.64 -28.03 34.48
CA TYR A 542 -5.80 -27.75 33.32
C TYR A 542 -5.99 -26.34 32.75
N SER A 543 -7.09 -25.67 33.11
CA SER A 543 -7.49 -24.41 32.48
C SER A 543 -6.39 -23.35 32.56
N TRP A 544 -5.77 -23.14 33.73
CA TRP A 544 -4.73 -22.12 33.91
C TRP A 544 -3.52 -22.32 33.00
N LEU A 545 -3.10 -23.56 32.80
CA LEU A 545 -1.96 -23.91 31.97
C LEU A 545 -2.29 -23.77 30.48
N VAL A 546 -3.46 -24.24 30.05
CA VAL A 546 -3.89 -24.09 28.65
C VAL A 546 -3.97 -22.60 28.31
N LEU A 547 -4.56 -21.81 29.18
CA LEU A 547 -4.66 -20.36 29.01
C LEU A 547 -3.29 -19.69 28.87
N LEU A 548 -2.31 -20.08 29.71
CA LEU A 548 -0.94 -19.58 29.57
C LEU A 548 -0.36 -19.95 28.21
N LEU A 549 -0.53 -21.20 27.78
CA LEU A 549 -0.06 -21.67 26.47
C LEU A 549 -0.76 -20.94 25.33
N VAL A 550 -2.07 -20.70 25.41
CA VAL A 550 -2.84 -19.93 24.43
C VAL A 550 -2.28 -18.51 24.32
N MET A 551 -2.00 -17.86 25.45
CA MET A 551 -1.44 -16.49 25.46
C MET A 551 -0.02 -16.45 24.92
N VAL A 552 0.84 -17.36 25.36
CA VAL A 552 2.24 -17.42 24.93
C VAL A 552 2.34 -17.73 23.43
N THR A 553 1.59 -18.72 22.94
CA THR A 553 1.62 -19.09 21.53
C THR A 553 0.91 -18.05 20.67
N GLY A 554 -0.19 -17.46 21.15
CA GLY A 554 -0.86 -16.33 20.50
C GLY A 554 0.03 -15.10 20.38
N LEU A 555 0.76 -14.74 21.44
CA LEU A 555 1.76 -13.66 21.42
C LEU A 555 2.91 -13.99 20.43
N GLY A 556 3.37 -15.25 20.39
CA GLY A 556 4.42 -15.67 19.45
C GLY A 556 4.00 -15.58 17.99
N VAL A 557 2.81 -16.07 17.67
CA VAL A 557 2.25 -15.97 16.31
C VAL A 557 1.98 -14.51 15.94
N LEU A 558 1.45 -13.69 16.86
CA LEU A 558 1.25 -12.26 16.65
C LEU A 558 2.56 -11.54 16.34
N ALA A 559 3.57 -11.74 17.19
CA ALA A 559 4.88 -11.11 17.06
C ALA A 559 5.60 -11.48 15.74
N THR A 560 5.48 -12.74 15.32
CA THR A 560 6.17 -13.25 14.13
C THR A 560 5.40 -13.05 12.84
N THR A 561 4.07 -13.04 12.88
CA THR A 561 3.21 -12.86 11.70
C THR A 561 3.07 -11.40 11.34
N VAL A 562 2.80 -10.52 12.32
CA VAL A 562 2.76 -9.10 11.98
C VAL A 562 4.16 -8.61 11.59
N GLY A 563 5.20 -9.07 12.29
CA GLY A 563 6.57 -8.74 11.92
C GLY A 563 6.95 -9.14 10.50
N GLY A 564 6.69 -10.40 10.16
CA GLY A 564 6.91 -10.89 8.79
C GLY A 564 6.09 -10.12 7.76
N THR A 565 4.85 -9.76 8.10
CA THR A 565 3.95 -9.01 7.23
C THR A 565 4.44 -7.58 6.99
N LEU A 566 4.86 -6.88 8.05
CA LEU A 566 5.40 -5.53 7.96
C LEU A 566 6.75 -5.50 7.24
N ASP A 567 7.67 -6.42 7.57
CA ASP A 567 8.96 -6.54 6.88
C ASP A 567 8.75 -6.75 5.37
N ARG A 568 7.89 -7.71 5.00
CA ARG A 568 7.52 -7.96 3.60
C ARG A 568 6.86 -6.74 2.95
N SER A 569 5.97 -6.06 3.67
CA SER A 569 5.28 -4.86 3.18
C SER A 569 6.24 -3.73 2.87
N TYR A 570 7.20 -3.45 3.74
CA TYR A 570 8.19 -2.40 3.50
C TYR A 570 9.01 -2.68 2.25
N GLU A 571 9.44 -3.93 2.03
CA GLU A 571 10.13 -4.32 0.80
C GLU A 571 9.21 -4.23 -0.43
N GLU A 572 8.01 -4.80 -0.37
CA GLU A 572 7.04 -4.78 -1.48
C GLU A 572 6.57 -3.37 -1.83
N ARG A 573 6.50 -2.43 -0.87
CA ARG A 573 6.19 -1.03 -1.13
C ARG A 573 7.28 -0.35 -1.95
N ILE A 574 8.56 -0.61 -1.66
CA ILE A 574 9.65 -0.12 -2.52
C ILE A 574 9.56 -0.77 -3.89
N PHE A 575 9.30 -2.08 -3.96
CA PHE A 575 9.22 -2.78 -5.25
C PHE A 575 8.07 -2.24 -6.09
N PHE A 576 6.95 -1.90 -5.45
CA PHE A 576 5.81 -1.27 -6.08
C PHE A 576 6.08 0.19 -6.47
N GLU A 577 6.76 0.98 -5.64
CA GLU A 577 7.07 2.39 -5.90
C GLU A 577 8.06 2.57 -7.06
N VAL A 578 9.13 1.75 -7.09
CA VAL A 578 10.15 1.79 -8.13
C VAL A 578 9.70 1.00 -9.37
N GLY A 579 9.00 -0.11 -9.20
CA GLY A 579 8.50 -0.97 -10.26
C GLY A 579 9.55 -1.84 -10.96
N ALA A 580 10.82 -1.43 -10.97
CA ALA A 580 11.98 -2.12 -11.55
C ALA A 580 13.20 -2.08 -10.59
N ASP A 581 14.39 -2.45 -11.06
CA ASP A 581 15.62 -2.34 -10.27
C ASP A 581 16.03 -0.86 -10.10
N LEU A 582 15.94 -0.10 -11.20
CA LEU A 582 16.14 1.34 -11.21
C LEU A 582 15.05 2.01 -12.08
N ARG A 583 14.45 3.08 -11.55
CA ARG A 583 13.47 3.92 -12.26
C ARG A 583 14.01 5.34 -12.38
N VAL A 584 14.09 5.83 -13.60
CA VAL A 584 14.47 7.22 -13.88
C VAL A 584 13.20 7.99 -14.19
N THR A 585 12.93 9.04 -13.43
CA THR A 585 11.75 9.88 -13.51
C THR A 585 12.13 11.31 -13.87
N GLY A 586 11.24 12.02 -14.55
CA GLY A 586 11.36 13.46 -14.71
C GLY A 586 11.84 13.88 -16.10
N THR A 587 10.93 14.55 -16.77
CA THR A 587 11.19 15.72 -17.62
C THR A 587 9.87 16.49 -17.69
N ARG A 588 9.33 16.93 -16.53
CA ARG A 588 8.21 17.90 -16.57
C ARG A 588 8.67 19.29 -17.03
N THR A 589 9.97 19.58 -16.97
CA THR A 589 10.53 20.92 -17.19
C THR A 589 11.68 21.00 -18.20
N SER A 590 12.02 19.91 -18.93
CA SER A 590 12.98 19.99 -20.04
C SER A 590 12.62 19.02 -21.18
N PRO A 591 12.07 19.51 -22.31
CA PRO A 591 11.86 18.77 -23.55
C PRO A 591 13.16 18.38 -24.26
N VAL A 592 14.32 18.84 -23.76
CA VAL A 592 15.54 18.92 -24.58
C VAL A 592 16.33 17.61 -24.67
N ALA A 593 16.11 16.58 -23.85
CA ALA A 593 16.97 15.39 -23.94
C ALA A 593 16.44 14.07 -23.38
N PHE A 594 15.19 13.67 -23.63
CA PHE A 594 14.87 12.23 -23.64
C PHE A 594 15.05 11.66 -25.06
N ASN A 595 16.27 11.82 -25.59
CA ASN A 595 16.65 11.25 -26.88
C ASN A 595 16.70 9.71 -26.79
N GLU A 596 16.60 9.02 -27.93
CA GLU A 596 17.03 7.62 -28.04
C GLU A 596 18.41 7.40 -27.41
N HIS A 597 19.28 8.42 -27.50
CA HIS A 597 20.62 8.41 -26.93
C HIS A 597 20.67 8.14 -25.42
N LEU A 598 19.67 8.58 -24.62
CA LEU A 598 19.64 8.24 -23.20
C LEU A 598 19.33 6.74 -23.01
N THR A 599 18.36 6.19 -23.75
CA THR A 599 18.02 4.76 -23.65
C THR A 599 19.24 3.90 -24.01
N THR A 600 19.97 4.27 -25.07
CA THR A 600 21.24 3.63 -25.44
C THR A 600 22.30 3.82 -24.36
N SER A 601 22.48 5.03 -23.83
CA SER A 601 23.46 5.32 -22.77
C SER A 601 23.22 4.49 -21.51
N TYR A 602 21.95 4.31 -21.10
CA TYR A 602 21.59 3.45 -19.97
C TYR A 602 21.77 1.96 -20.29
N SER A 603 21.51 1.54 -21.53
CA SER A 603 21.72 0.15 -21.97
C SER A 603 23.19 -0.23 -22.07
N GLU A 604 24.08 0.74 -22.31
CA GLU A 604 25.55 0.54 -22.38
C GLU A 604 26.22 0.48 -21.01
N ILE A 605 25.51 0.78 -19.92
CA ILE A 605 26.05 0.67 -18.56
C ILE A 605 26.38 -0.81 -18.27
N PRO A 606 27.63 -1.14 -17.90
CA PRO A 606 27.98 -2.50 -17.48
C PRO A 606 27.09 -2.96 -16.32
N GLY A 607 26.44 -4.11 -16.51
CA GLY A 607 25.52 -4.68 -15.51
C GLY A 607 24.04 -4.48 -15.81
N VAL A 608 23.66 -3.54 -16.70
CA VAL A 608 22.27 -3.40 -17.16
C VAL A 608 21.90 -4.55 -18.10
N THR A 609 20.74 -5.18 -17.87
CA THR A 609 20.23 -6.29 -18.68
C THR A 609 19.18 -5.85 -19.68
N SER A 610 18.33 -4.90 -19.30
CA SER A 610 17.26 -4.40 -20.16
C SER A 610 16.79 -3.00 -19.71
N VAL A 611 16.33 -2.22 -20.68
CA VAL A 611 15.75 -0.89 -20.46
C VAL A 611 14.41 -0.81 -21.21
N SER A 612 13.36 -0.39 -20.49
CA SER A 612 12.04 -0.11 -21.03
C SER A 612 11.74 1.37 -20.91
N LYS A 613 11.29 1.97 -22.00
CA LYS A 613 10.76 3.34 -22.01
C LYS A 613 9.33 3.34 -21.43
N ALA A 614 8.93 4.46 -20.86
CA ALA A 614 7.57 4.71 -20.45
C ALA A 614 7.19 6.19 -20.57
N TYR A 615 5.89 6.44 -20.71
CA TYR A 615 5.31 7.77 -20.70
C TYR A 615 4.20 7.83 -19.65
N ARG A 616 4.32 8.75 -18.70
CA ARG A 616 3.33 9.00 -17.66
C ARG A 616 2.74 10.40 -17.80
N ALA A 617 1.42 10.48 -17.76
CA ALA A 617 0.71 11.76 -17.76
C ALA A 617 -0.60 11.67 -16.97
N GLY A 618 -1.07 12.82 -16.46
CA GLY A 618 -2.42 12.93 -15.93
C GLY A 618 -3.42 13.15 -17.06
N GLY A 619 -4.61 12.59 -16.92
CA GLY A 619 -5.73 12.79 -17.83
C GLY A 619 -7.04 13.05 -17.10
N ASN A 620 -8.09 13.39 -17.84
CA ASN A 620 -9.45 13.54 -17.33
C ASN A 620 -10.44 12.76 -18.22
N VAL A 621 -11.42 12.10 -17.62
CA VAL A 621 -12.57 11.55 -18.33
C VAL A 621 -13.66 12.61 -18.39
N GLY A 622 -14.11 12.99 -19.58
CA GLY A 622 -15.08 14.08 -19.77
C GLY A 622 -14.46 15.36 -20.34
N ASN A 623 -15.17 16.49 -20.22
CA ASN A 623 -14.71 17.77 -20.75
C ASN A 623 -13.53 18.34 -19.93
N ALA A 624 -12.63 19.09 -20.57
CA ALA A 624 -11.28 19.43 -20.06
C ALA A 624 -11.22 20.13 -18.69
N TYR A 625 -12.32 20.72 -18.22
CA TYR A 625 -12.38 21.53 -17.01
C TYR A 625 -13.24 20.96 -15.86
N VAL A 626 -13.98 19.84 -16.07
CA VAL A 626 -14.95 19.29 -15.08
C VAL A 626 -15.01 17.74 -15.13
N GLY A 627 -13.89 17.07 -15.40
CA GLY A 627 -13.82 15.60 -15.49
C GLY A 627 -13.18 14.94 -14.27
N ASN A 628 -13.43 13.62 -14.09
CA ASN A 628 -12.66 12.83 -13.13
C ASN A 628 -11.22 12.71 -13.66
N SER A 629 -10.25 13.21 -12.90
CA SER A 629 -8.83 13.03 -13.23
C SER A 629 -8.44 11.55 -13.21
N PHE A 630 -7.35 11.14 -13.82
CA PHE A 630 -6.78 9.79 -13.70
C PHE A 630 -5.31 9.83 -14.11
N SER A 631 -4.56 8.78 -13.78
CA SER A 631 -3.16 8.63 -14.23
C SER A 631 -3.07 7.68 -15.41
N LEU A 632 -2.38 8.07 -16.48
CA LEU A 632 -2.05 7.20 -17.60
C LEU A 632 -0.59 6.79 -17.53
N LEU A 633 -0.33 5.50 -17.73
CA LEU A 633 1.01 4.98 -17.92
C LEU A 633 1.07 4.16 -19.22
N ALA A 634 1.88 4.64 -20.15
CA ALA A 634 2.20 3.94 -21.38
C ALA A 634 3.56 3.26 -21.23
N VAL A 635 3.65 1.96 -21.52
CA VAL A 635 4.89 1.15 -21.35
C VAL A 635 5.20 0.34 -22.60
N GLU A 636 6.48 0.01 -22.83
CA GLU A 636 6.85 -0.95 -23.87
C GLU A 636 6.39 -2.36 -23.46
N ALA A 637 5.16 -2.72 -23.82
CA ALA A 637 4.50 -3.94 -23.35
C ALA A 637 5.30 -5.22 -23.67
N ALA A 638 6.16 -5.21 -24.69
CA ALA A 638 7.00 -6.34 -25.07
C ALA A 638 8.16 -6.60 -24.09
N LYS A 639 8.71 -5.56 -23.47
CA LYS A 639 9.87 -5.66 -22.58
C LYS A 639 9.48 -5.60 -21.11
N PHE A 640 8.43 -4.86 -20.78
CA PHE A 640 8.01 -4.58 -19.41
C PHE A 640 7.85 -5.82 -18.52
N PRO A 641 7.30 -6.98 -18.99
CA PRO A 641 7.19 -8.19 -18.18
C PRO A 641 8.51 -8.75 -17.64
N TYR A 642 9.62 -8.45 -18.29
CA TYR A 642 10.96 -8.97 -17.92
C TYR A 642 11.74 -8.00 -17.03
N ILE A 643 11.22 -6.79 -16.81
CA ILE A 643 11.87 -5.72 -16.06
C ILE A 643 11.12 -5.44 -14.76
N SER A 644 9.78 -5.50 -14.78
CA SER A 644 8.96 -5.05 -13.67
C SER A 644 8.62 -6.15 -12.67
N TRP A 645 8.64 -5.82 -11.37
CA TRP A 645 8.11 -6.68 -10.31
C TRP A 645 6.57 -6.64 -10.30
N TYR A 646 5.91 -7.80 -10.25
CA TYR A 646 4.46 -7.91 -10.23
C TYR A 646 4.01 -9.07 -9.35
N ARG A 647 2.89 -8.90 -8.63
CA ARG A 647 2.35 -9.89 -7.70
C ARG A 647 1.10 -10.56 -8.30
N ASP A 648 0.91 -11.84 -8.00
CA ASP A 648 -0.14 -12.66 -8.62
C ASP A 648 -1.58 -12.24 -8.24
N ASP A 649 -1.76 -11.47 -7.16
CA ASP A 649 -3.06 -10.97 -6.67
C ASP A 649 -3.39 -9.56 -7.18
N PHE A 650 -2.54 -8.94 -8.01
CA PHE A 650 -2.79 -7.61 -8.56
C PHE A 650 -3.84 -7.60 -9.67
N SER A 651 -4.07 -8.74 -10.32
CA SER A 651 -5.14 -8.93 -11.29
C SER A 651 -5.42 -10.41 -11.51
N SER A 652 -6.46 -10.72 -12.29
CA SER A 652 -6.82 -12.11 -12.62
C SER A 652 -5.84 -12.79 -13.58
N GLN A 653 -4.96 -12.03 -14.25
CA GLN A 653 -3.97 -12.53 -15.20
C GLN A 653 -2.54 -12.16 -14.74
N PRO A 654 -1.51 -12.95 -15.07
CA PRO A 654 -0.12 -12.56 -14.83
C PRO A 654 0.25 -11.33 -15.69
N LEU A 655 1.30 -10.60 -15.30
CA LEU A 655 1.78 -9.40 -16.02
C LEU A 655 1.98 -9.64 -17.52
N THR A 656 2.49 -10.82 -17.90
CA THR A 656 2.66 -11.22 -19.31
C THR A 656 1.35 -11.27 -20.08
N GLY A 657 0.26 -11.70 -19.43
CA GLY A 657 -1.10 -11.70 -19.99
C GLY A 657 -1.61 -10.28 -20.21
N ILE A 658 -1.51 -9.43 -19.18
CA ILE A 658 -1.93 -8.02 -19.23
C ILE A 658 -1.17 -7.26 -20.31
N MET A 659 0.15 -7.39 -20.38
CA MET A 659 0.96 -6.70 -21.40
C MET A 659 0.66 -7.19 -22.82
N ARG A 660 0.41 -8.49 -23.02
CA ARG A 660 0.00 -9.02 -24.33
C ARG A 660 -1.34 -8.45 -24.79
N THR A 661 -2.26 -8.18 -23.85
CA THR A 661 -3.55 -7.55 -24.15
C THR A 661 -3.40 -6.12 -24.68
N LEU A 662 -2.37 -5.38 -24.24
CA LEU A 662 -2.08 -4.02 -24.71
C LEU A 662 -1.52 -3.97 -26.13
N GLN A 663 -0.87 -5.03 -26.60
CA GLN A 663 -0.08 -5.03 -27.83
C GLN A 663 -0.88 -5.03 -29.14
N SER A 664 -2.22 -5.17 -29.14
CA SER A 664 -3.09 -5.42 -30.32
C SER A 664 -2.39 -6.11 -31.50
N GLY A 665 -2.63 -7.41 -31.72
CA GLY A 665 -2.01 -8.18 -32.81
C GLY A 665 -2.30 -7.74 -34.26
N VAL A 666 -2.73 -6.50 -34.50
CA VAL A 666 -2.90 -5.86 -35.79
C VAL A 666 -1.84 -4.76 -35.88
N ASN A 667 -0.76 -4.99 -36.62
CA ASN A 667 0.07 -3.91 -37.14
C ASN A 667 -0.65 -3.40 -38.38
N ALA A 668 -1.32 -2.24 -38.31
CA ALA A 668 -1.85 -1.63 -39.52
C ALA A 668 -0.70 -1.36 -40.53
N GLU A 669 -0.95 -1.64 -41.82
CA GLU A 669 0.04 -1.37 -42.87
C GLU A 669 0.34 0.14 -42.91
N THR A 670 1.62 0.50 -42.84
CA THR A 670 2.06 1.88 -43.01
C THR A 670 1.95 2.28 -44.48
N ILE A 671 1.54 3.53 -44.74
CA ILE A 671 1.58 4.08 -46.10
C ILE A 671 2.99 4.61 -46.33
N ASP A 672 3.86 3.77 -46.87
CA ASP A 672 5.26 4.12 -47.08
C ASP A 672 5.39 5.11 -48.25
N ILE A 673 6.15 6.18 -48.01
CA ILE A 673 6.50 7.16 -49.02
C ILE A 673 7.78 6.67 -49.72
N PRO A 674 7.79 6.56 -51.06
CA PRO A 674 8.94 6.09 -51.81
C PRO A 674 10.17 7.00 -51.70
N GLU A 675 11.36 6.41 -51.59
CA GLU A 675 12.62 7.16 -51.52
C GLU A 675 12.82 8.12 -52.71
N GLY A 676 13.22 9.33 -52.36
CA GLY A 676 13.48 10.43 -53.30
C GLY A 676 12.25 11.21 -53.72
N ALA A 677 11.07 10.94 -53.16
CA ALA A 677 9.90 11.81 -53.32
C ALA A 677 10.20 13.21 -52.78
N GLN A 678 9.73 14.24 -53.48
CA GLN A 678 9.99 15.64 -53.14
C GLN A 678 8.74 16.45 -52.92
N LYS A 679 7.60 16.04 -53.51
CA LYS A 679 6.30 16.67 -53.24
C LYS A 679 5.29 15.65 -52.78
N LEU A 680 4.43 16.10 -51.87
CA LEU A 680 3.25 15.37 -51.41
C LEU A 680 2.00 16.11 -51.89
N SER A 681 1.12 15.38 -52.58
CA SER A 681 0.00 15.96 -53.33
C SER A 681 -1.30 15.19 -53.07
N VAL A 682 -2.44 15.89 -53.08
CA VAL A 682 -3.78 15.28 -52.98
C VAL A 682 -4.80 16.07 -53.78
N TRP A 683 -5.73 15.36 -54.42
CA TRP A 683 -6.93 16.00 -54.97
C TRP A 683 -7.96 16.16 -53.85
N ALA A 684 -8.42 17.38 -53.64
CA ALA A 684 -9.36 17.73 -52.59
C ALA A 684 -10.53 18.53 -53.17
N ASN A 685 -11.74 18.28 -52.68
CA ASN A 685 -12.95 19.03 -53.03
C ASN A 685 -13.80 19.25 -51.78
N ALA A 686 -13.75 20.48 -51.25
CA ALA A 686 -14.57 20.89 -50.13
C ALA A 686 -15.98 21.26 -50.59
N LYS A 687 -17.03 20.64 -50.03
CA LYS A 687 -18.42 21.02 -50.32
C LYS A 687 -18.77 22.38 -49.75
N GLU A 688 -18.22 22.70 -48.58
CA GLU A 688 -18.33 23.99 -47.91
C GLU A 688 -16.97 24.69 -47.88
N PHE A 689 -16.94 25.97 -48.25
CA PHE A 689 -15.72 26.76 -48.28
C PHE A 689 -15.57 27.64 -47.04
N TYR A 690 -14.45 27.47 -46.35
CA TYR A 690 -14.06 28.29 -45.19
C TYR A 690 -12.68 28.92 -45.46
N PRO A 691 -12.55 30.26 -45.49
CA PRO A 691 -11.32 30.94 -45.94
C PRO A 691 -10.06 30.66 -45.12
N ASN A 692 -10.22 30.25 -43.86
CA ASN A 692 -9.14 30.03 -42.90
C ASN A 692 -8.88 28.55 -42.61
N MET A 693 -9.36 27.62 -43.45
CA MET A 693 -9.07 26.20 -43.31
C MET A 693 -7.88 25.80 -44.20
N PHE A 694 -6.92 25.09 -43.62
CA PHE A 694 -5.70 24.62 -44.28
C PHE A 694 -5.68 23.11 -44.33
N MET A 695 -5.31 22.54 -45.48
CA MET A 695 -5.05 21.12 -45.59
C MET A 695 -3.62 20.81 -45.17
N ARG A 696 -3.45 19.77 -44.36
CA ARG A 696 -2.16 19.31 -43.85
C ARG A 696 -2.08 17.79 -43.97
N MET A 697 -0.85 17.30 -44.09
CA MET A 697 -0.53 15.88 -43.95
C MET A 697 0.58 15.73 -42.93
N VAL A 698 0.52 14.67 -42.13
CA VAL A 698 1.56 14.34 -41.16
C VAL A 698 2.30 13.12 -41.65
N ILE A 699 3.60 13.29 -41.89
CA ILE A 699 4.51 12.22 -42.30
C ILE A 699 5.43 11.84 -41.14
N GLN A 700 5.88 10.60 -41.06
CA GLN A 700 6.86 10.11 -40.09
C GLN A 700 8.16 9.76 -40.79
N ASP A 701 9.30 10.06 -40.16
CA ASP A 701 10.59 9.53 -40.57
C ASP A 701 10.93 8.17 -39.92
N SER A 702 12.06 7.59 -40.28
CA SER A 702 12.53 6.30 -39.76
C SER A 702 12.85 6.31 -38.27
N GLU A 703 13.11 7.50 -37.70
CA GLU A 703 13.31 7.69 -36.25
C GLU A 703 11.98 7.89 -35.52
N GLY A 704 10.86 7.77 -36.22
CA GLY A 704 9.54 7.91 -35.65
C GLY A 704 9.13 9.37 -35.38
N THR A 705 9.84 10.35 -35.96
CA THR A 705 9.54 11.78 -35.80
C THR A 705 8.46 12.22 -36.78
N PRO A 706 7.28 12.68 -36.30
CA PRO A 706 6.27 13.21 -37.18
C PRO A 706 6.60 14.63 -37.62
N LYS A 707 6.39 14.92 -38.89
CA LYS A 707 6.50 16.24 -39.49
C LYS A 707 5.20 16.60 -40.18
N THR A 708 4.69 17.79 -39.87
CA THR A 708 3.48 18.31 -40.53
C THR A 708 3.86 19.06 -41.79
N VAL A 709 3.32 18.62 -42.92
CA VAL A 709 3.45 19.22 -44.25
C VAL A 709 2.14 19.94 -44.57
N SER A 710 2.20 21.27 -44.73
CA SER A 710 1.01 22.08 -45.01
C SER A 710 0.81 22.20 -46.53
N LEU A 711 -0.24 21.58 -47.06
CA LEU A 711 -0.60 21.62 -48.50
C LEU A 711 -1.27 22.94 -48.91
N GLY A 712 -1.43 23.86 -47.98
CA GLY A 712 -1.97 25.20 -48.22
C GLY A 712 -3.45 25.34 -47.84
N ARG A 713 -4.08 26.41 -48.31
CA ARG A 713 -5.48 26.73 -48.00
C ARG A 713 -6.44 25.89 -48.83
N MET A 714 -7.55 25.51 -48.23
CA MET A 714 -8.66 24.87 -48.94
C MET A 714 -9.16 25.77 -50.07
N GLN A 715 -9.51 25.17 -51.21
CA GLN A 715 -10.07 25.87 -52.37
C GLN A 715 -11.61 25.89 -52.33
N PRO A 716 -12.27 26.84 -53.03
CA PRO A 716 -13.73 26.82 -53.22
C PRO A 716 -14.24 25.50 -53.84
N PRO A 717 -15.54 25.19 -53.74
CA PRO A 717 -16.05 23.87 -54.15
C PRO A 717 -15.72 23.51 -55.61
N GLY A 718 -15.17 22.32 -55.80
CA GLY A 718 -14.54 21.86 -57.03
C GLY A 718 -13.28 21.03 -56.72
N TRP A 719 -12.90 20.13 -57.62
CA TRP A 719 -11.65 19.38 -57.46
C TRP A 719 -10.45 20.28 -57.70
N ALA A 720 -9.56 20.38 -56.72
CA ALA A 720 -8.30 21.09 -56.79
C ALA A 720 -7.17 20.21 -56.29
N LEU A 721 -6.02 20.30 -56.95
CA LEU A 721 -4.78 19.68 -56.48
C LEU A 721 -4.17 20.59 -55.41
N LEU A 722 -3.87 20.01 -54.25
CA LEU A 722 -3.12 20.65 -53.18
C LEU A 722 -1.79 19.91 -53.03
N ASP A 723 -0.68 20.64 -53.16
CA ASP A 723 0.68 20.10 -53.11
C ASP A 723 1.57 20.89 -52.15
N ALA A 724 2.60 20.23 -51.61
CA ALA A 724 3.68 20.88 -50.88
C ALA A 724 4.98 20.08 -50.99
N ASP A 725 6.10 20.78 -50.84
CA ASP A 725 7.42 20.17 -50.79
C ASP A 725 7.62 19.39 -49.47
N ILE A 726 8.21 18.21 -49.57
CA ILE A 726 8.64 17.41 -48.42
C ILE A 726 9.87 18.10 -47.81
N PRO A 727 9.88 18.43 -46.50
CA PRO A 727 10.99 19.12 -45.87
C PRO A 727 12.31 18.34 -45.96
N ASP A 728 13.40 19.06 -46.23
CA ASP A 728 14.76 18.49 -46.18
C ASP A 728 15.16 18.11 -44.75
N GLY A 729 16.02 17.09 -44.61
CA GLY A 729 16.57 16.65 -43.32
C GLY A 729 15.80 15.55 -42.60
N LEU A 730 14.77 14.97 -43.21
CA LEU A 730 14.08 13.78 -42.70
C LEU A 730 14.84 12.49 -43.06
N MET A 731 14.83 11.51 -42.15
CA MET A 731 15.48 10.21 -42.34
C MET A 731 14.55 9.19 -43.01
N TRP A 732 14.97 8.62 -44.14
CA TRP A 732 14.20 7.60 -44.86
C TRP A 732 14.29 6.21 -44.17
N PRO A 733 13.26 5.35 -44.27
CA PRO A 733 12.00 5.52 -45.01
C PRO A 733 11.02 6.48 -44.33
N LEU A 734 10.22 7.19 -45.16
CA LEU A 734 9.15 8.06 -44.68
C LEU A 734 7.80 7.33 -44.78
N SER A 735 6.84 7.66 -43.93
CA SER A 735 5.47 7.12 -43.98
C SER A 735 4.41 8.20 -43.78
N LEU A 736 3.25 8.08 -44.41
CA LEU A 736 2.11 8.97 -44.21
C LEU A 736 1.23 8.46 -43.07
N ILE A 737 1.05 9.28 -42.02
CA ILE A 737 0.32 8.91 -40.81
C ILE A 737 -1.12 9.43 -40.83
N SER A 738 -1.31 10.71 -41.17
CA SER A 738 -2.61 11.36 -41.08
C SER A 738 -2.81 12.47 -42.11
N VAL A 739 -4.07 12.69 -42.45
CA VAL A 739 -4.55 13.78 -43.29
C VAL A 739 -5.45 14.67 -42.45
N GLN A 740 -5.15 15.95 -42.41
CA GLN A 740 -5.72 16.90 -41.46
C GLN A 740 -6.23 18.16 -42.14
N ILE A 741 -7.20 18.78 -41.48
CA ILE A 741 -7.62 20.14 -41.72
C ILE A 741 -7.34 20.94 -40.46
N PHE A 742 -6.66 22.07 -40.61
CA PHE A 742 -6.38 22.99 -39.52
C PHE A 742 -7.10 24.30 -39.72
N GLU A 743 -7.80 24.74 -38.68
CA GLU A 743 -8.43 26.04 -38.57
C GLU A 743 -7.80 26.80 -37.39
N PRO A 744 -7.23 28.00 -37.60
CA PRO A 744 -6.60 28.78 -36.53
C PRO A 744 -7.66 29.47 -35.66
N ILE A 745 -8.37 28.70 -34.84
CA ILE A 745 -9.43 29.16 -33.93
C ILE A 745 -9.21 28.63 -32.53
N PHE A 746 -9.72 29.38 -31.54
CA PHE A 746 -9.65 29.02 -30.13
C PHE A 746 -11.01 28.52 -29.65
N GLY A 747 -11.06 27.30 -29.12
CA GLY A 747 -12.28 26.70 -28.58
C GLY A 747 -13.20 26.04 -29.62
N PRO A 748 -14.41 25.62 -29.19
CA PRO A 748 -15.31 24.82 -30.02
C PRO A 748 -15.79 25.56 -31.27
N SER A 749 -15.68 24.90 -32.43
CA SER A 749 -16.16 25.40 -33.72
C SER A 749 -17.56 24.86 -34.02
N ASN A 750 -18.52 25.75 -34.28
CA ASN A 750 -19.86 25.35 -34.77
C ASN A 750 -19.91 25.10 -36.29
N ARG A 751 -18.76 24.85 -36.93
CA ARG A 751 -18.69 24.60 -38.39
C ARG A 751 -18.71 23.12 -38.70
N THR A 752 -19.65 22.73 -39.54
CA THR A 752 -19.74 21.39 -40.12
C THR A 752 -19.38 21.45 -41.60
N GLY A 753 -18.93 20.34 -42.16
CA GLY A 753 -18.67 20.26 -43.59
C GLY A 753 -18.26 18.88 -44.07
N THR A 754 -18.18 18.74 -45.39
CA THR A 754 -17.77 17.52 -46.08
C THR A 754 -16.62 17.81 -47.04
N LEU A 755 -15.56 17.03 -46.91
CA LEU A 755 -14.38 17.06 -47.77
C LEU A 755 -14.27 15.75 -48.55
N LEU A 756 -14.21 15.85 -49.87
CA LEU A 756 -13.90 14.72 -50.75
C LEU A 756 -12.42 14.73 -51.08
N LEU A 757 -11.80 13.55 -51.06
CA LEU A 757 -10.37 13.35 -51.29
C LEU A 757 -10.14 12.21 -52.27
N ASP A 758 -9.15 12.36 -53.14
CA ASP A 758 -8.82 11.35 -54.14
C ASP A 758 -7.34 11.42 -54.50
N ASN A 759 -6.75 10.29 -54.90
CA ASN A 759 -5.36 10.13 -55.32
C ASN A 759 -4.36 10.91 -54.45
N ILE A 760 -4.12 10.46 -53.22
CA ILE A 760 -2.94 10.89 -52.46
C ILE A 760 -1.72 10.33 -53.18
N HIS A 761 -0.81 11.19 -53.64
CA HIS A 761 0.35 10.79 -54.43
C HIS A 761 1.57 11.63 -54.12
N VAL A 762 2.72 11.16 -54.61
CA VAL A 762 3.99 11.86 -54.53
C VAL A 762 4.59 12.09 -55.90
N GLU A 763 5.36 13.16 -56.01
CA GLU A 763 6.08 13.53 -57.24
C GLU A 763 7.58 13.56 -57.00
N PHE A 764 8.35 13.32 -58.07
CA PHE A 764 9.80 13.25 -58.08
C PHE A 764 10.36 14.24 -59.11
N ASN A 765 11.38 15.04 -58.78
CA ASN A 765 12.01 15.93 -59.76
C ASN A 765 12.97 15.20 -60.73
N ASP A 766 13.15 13.88 -60.59
CA ASP A 766 13.96 13.07 -61.51
C ASP A 766 13.19 12.59 -62.76
N GLY A 767 11.93 13.02 -62.92
CA GLY A 767 11.08 12.69 -64.05
C GLY A 767 10.40 11.32 -63.97
N ARG A 768 10.45 10.64 -62.80
CA ARG A 768 9.56 9.50 -62.53
C ARG A 768 8.10 9.94 -62.58
N GLU A 769 7.24 9.05 -63.09
CA GLU A 769 5.78 9.24 -63.03
C GLU A 769 5.31 9.37 -61.57
N PRO A 770 4.31 10.22 -61.27
CA PRO A 770 3.76 10.35 -59.93
C PRO A 770 3.31 8.99 -59.38
N GLN A 771 3.68 8.69 -58.13
CA GLN A 771 3.31 7.44 -57.49
C GLN A 771 2.16 7.67 -56.53
N ILE A 772 1.07 6.93 -56.72
CA ILE A 772 -0.09 6.95 -55.84
C ILE A 772 0.24 6.20 -54.54
N LEU A 773 -0.03 6.86 -53.42
CA LEU A 773 0.06 6.32 -52.07
C LEU A 773 -1.28 5.70 -51.63
N ASP A 774 -2.39 6.39 -51.89
CA ASP A 774 -3.76 5.91 -51.60
C ASP A 774 -4.76 6.53 -52.60
N ASP A 775 -5.47 5.69 -53.35
CA ASP A 775 -6.53 6.07 -54.31
C ASP A 775 -7.95 5.89 -53.74
N PHE A 776 -8.09 5.45 -52.49
CA PHE A 776 -9.37 5.14 -51.85
C PHE A 776 -10.20 4.04 -52.57
N GLU A 777 -9.59 3.20 -53.40
CA GLU A 777 -10.27 2.08 -54.10
C GLU A 777 -10.34 0.78 -53.28
N GLY A 778 -9.47 0.65 -52.28
CA GLY A 778 -9.33 -0.51 -51.40
C GLY A 778 -10.28 -0.53 -50.21
N ASN A 779 -9.94 -1.34 -49.20
CA ASN A 779 -10.62 -1.28 -47.90
C ASN A 779 -10.23 0.02 -47.19
N ASN A 780 -11.23 0.76 -46.67
CA ASN A 780 -10.98 1.97 -45.91
C ASN A 780 -10.51 1.62 -44.49
N GLU A 781 -9.22 1.84 -44.20
CA GLU A 781 -8.65 1.65 -42.86
C GLU A 781 -8.31 2.99 -42.16
N TRP A 782 -8.75 4.11 -42.75
CA TRP A 782 -8.67 5.41 -42.10
C TRP A 782 -9.68 5.50 -40.96
N ILE A 783 -9.27 6.14 -39.86
CA ILE A 783 -10.09 6.36 -38.66
C ILE A 783 -10.16 7.87 -38.42
N PRO A 784 -11.34 8.45 -38.08
CA PRO A 784 -11.42 9.86 -37.75
C PRO A 784 -10.58 10.15 -36.51
N LEU A 785 -9.85 11.28 -36.53
CA LEU A 785 -9.15 11.78 -35.36
C LEU A 785 -10.18 12.14 -34.28
N ALA A 786 -9.93 11.76 -33.02
CA ALA A 786 -10.77 12.20 -31.92
C ALA A 786 -10.49 13.68 -31.66
N THR A 787 -11.36 14.55 -32.17
CA THR A 787 -11.21 16.01 -32.13
C THR A 787 -12.28 16.66 -31.26
N SER A 788 -13.25 15.88 -30.75
CA SER A 788 -14.18 16.29 -29.71
C SER A 788 -14.64 15.09 -28.86
N MET A 789 -15.15 15.38 -27.66
CA MET A 789 -15.66 14.35 -26.72
C MET A 789 -16.94 13.65 -27.23
N ILE A 790 -17.62 14.25 -28.21
CA ILE A 790 -18.89 13.78 -28.79
C ILE A 790 -18.70 13.49 -30.28
N SER A 791 -17.45 13.22 -30.72
CA SER A 791 -17.03 13.22 -32.12
C SER A 791 -18.09 12.68 -33.09
N THR A 792 -18.52 13.54 -34.01
CA THR A 792 -19.41 13.22 -35.13
C THR A 792 -18.63 13.12 -36.45
N ASP A 793 -17.29 13.21 -36.37
CA ASP A 793 -16.40 13.11 -37.52
C ASP A 793 -16.45 11.67 -38.05
N THR A 794 -16.65 11.54 -39.36
CA THR A 794 -16.73 10.24 -40.04
C THR A 794 -15.85 10.26 -41.27
N VAL A 795 -15.18 9.14 -41.53
CA VAL A 795 -14.41 8.90 -42.73
C VAL A 795 -14.99 7.67 -43.45
N GLY A 796 -15.13 7.78 -44.75
CA GLY A 796 -15.70 6.72 -45.59
C GLY A 796 -15.27 6.86 -47.03
N ILE A 797 -15.95 6.13 -47.90
CA ILE A 797 -15.75 6.12 -49.35
C ILE A 797 -17.08 6.36 -50.06
N THR A 798 -17.05 7.09 -51.18
CA THR A 798 -18.24 7.41 -51.98
C THR A 798 -18.02 7.13 -53.46
N LYS A 799 -19.08 6.68 -54.15
CA LYS A 799 -19.09 6.39 -55.59
C LYS A 799 -19.72 7.50 -56.45
N GLN A 800 -20.21 8.56 -55.80
CA GLN A 800 -21.05 9.57 -56.47
C GLN A 800 -20.29 10.83 -56.87
N ALA A 801 -19.04 10.99 -56.41
CA ALA A 801 -18.25 12.19 -56.62
C ALA A 801 -16.75 11.88 -56.54
N GLN A 802 -16.23 11.07 -57.47
CA GLN A 802 -14.82 10.73 -57.61
C GLN A 802 -14.09 11.65 -58.60
N HIS A 803 -12.78 11.79 -58.46
CA HIS A 803 -11.90 12.49 -59.41
C HIS A 803 -11.27 11.48 -60.38
N GLY A 804 -10.70 10.39 -59.85
CA GLY A 804 -10.17 9.24 -60.57
C GLY A 804 -10.86 7.94 -60.12
N GLY A 805 -10.60 6.82 -60.81
CA GLY A 805 -11.08 5.51 -60.36
C GLY A 805 -12.61 5.33 -60.33
N ARG A 806 -13.09 4.54 -59.37
CA ARG A 806 -14.51 4.19 -59.13
C ARG A 806 -15.07 4.84 -57.86
N GLN A 807 -14.22 5.27 -56.92
CA GLN A 807 -14.59 5.78 -55.60
C GLN A 807 -13.66 6.94 -55.19
N ALA A 808 -14.07 7.73 -54.21
CA ALA A 808 -13.25 8.73 -53.54
C ALA A 808 -13.45 8.69 -52.03
N GLY A 809 -12.45 9.11 -51.28
CA GLY A 809 -12.54 9.32 -49.84
C GLY A 809 -13.52 10.44 -49.50
N VAL A 810 -14.33 10.25 -48.45
CA VAL A 810 -15.20 11.28 -47.90
C VAL A 810 -14.92 11.43 -46.41
N PHE A 811 -14.55 12.65 -46.02
CA PHE A 811 -14.40 13.04 -44.62
C PHE A 811 -15.49 14.06 -44.28
N SER A 812 -16.42 13.68 -43.41
CA SER A 812 -17.47 14.57 -42.91
C SER A 812 -17.14 14.94 -41.48
N PHE A 813 -17.04 16.24 -41.19
CA PHE A 813 -16.72 16.74 -39.87
C PHE A 813 -17.88 17.53 -39.27
N GLY A 814 -18.08 17.35 -37.98
CA GLY A 814 -19.18 17.96 -37.24
C GLY A 814 -18.78 19.17 -36.40
N VAL A 815 -19.62 19.50 -35.42
CA VAL A 815 -19.35 20.60 -34.48
C VAL A 815 -18.31 20.19 -33.43
N ASP A 816 -17.65 21.18 -32.83
CA ASP A 816 -16.56 21.08 -31.86
C ASP A 816 -15.24 20.54 -32.42
N THR A 817 -14.12 21.16 -32.03
CA THR A 817 -12.76 20.79 -32.43
C THR A 817 -11.82 21.05 -31.27
N ASP A 818 -10.76 20.24 -31.19
CA ASP A 818 -9.65 20.39 -30.27
C ASP A 818 -8.50 21.09 -31.00
N GLN A 819 -8.06 22.25 -30.47
CA GLN A 819 -6.98 23.08 -31.05
C GLN A 819 -7.16 23.44 -32.54
N GLY A 820 -8.40 23.40 -33.06
CA GLY A 820 -8.68 23.68 -34.46
C GLY A 820 -8.19 22.60 -35.44
N VAL A 821 -7.77 21.43 -34.95
CA VAL A 821 -7.35 20.29 -35.78
C VAL A 821 -8.53 19.34 -35.99
N ARG A 822 -8.71 18.86 -37.23
CA ARG A 822 -9.65 17.81 -37.63
C ARG A 822 -8.99 16.90 -38.66
N GLY A 823 -9.50 15.70 -38.84
CA GLY A 823 -9.03 14.83 -39.92
C GLY A 823 -9.16 13.37 -39.60
N PHE A 824 -8.32 12.56 -40.23
CA PHE A 824 -8.31 11.11 -40.08
C PHE A 824 -6.88 10.58 -40.18
N TYR A 825 -6.63 9.42 -39.56
CA TYR A 825 -5.32 8.82 -39.41
C TYR A 825 -5.37 7.30 -39.63
N ARG A 826 -4.22 6.70 -39.96
CA ARG A 826 -4.05 5.24 -39.97
C ARG A 826 -3.69 4.80 -38.56
N SER A 827 -4.59 4.07 -37.89
CA SER A 827 -4.35 3.63 -36.52
C SER A 827 -3.40 2.44 -36.49
N PRO A 828 -2.26 2.52 -35.77
CA PRO A 828 -1.34 1.40 -35.63
C PRO A 828 -2.01 0.13 -35.10
N SER A 829 -3.01 0.27 -34.23
CA SER A 829 -3.75 -0.84 -33.60
C SER A 829 -4.99 -1.29 -34.38
N GLY A 830 -5.28 -0.69 -35.55
CA GLY A 830 -6.48 -0.96 -36.35
C GLY A 830 -7.80 -0.45 -35.72
N GLY A 831 -7.73 0.40 -34.70
CA GLY A 831 -8.90 0.90 -33.95
C GLY A 831 -8.53 1.90 -32.85
N PRO A 832 -9.44 2.16 -31.89
CA PRO A 832 -9.08 2.83 -30.63
C PRO A 832 -7.94 2.08 -29.92
N ILE A 833 -7.13 2.80 -29.15
CA ILE A 833 -5.93 2.22 -28.53
C ILE A 833 -6.35 1.22 -27.44
N PRO A 834 -5.87 -0.04 -27.48
CA PRO A 834 -6.09 -1.00 -26.40
C PRO A 834 -5.58 -0.45 -25.08
N ALA A 835 -6.43 -0.48 -24.06
CA ALA A 835 -6.10 -0.02 -22.72
C ALA A 835 -6.52 -1.04 -21.67
N VAL A 836 -5.78 -1.10 -20.58
CA VAL A 836 -6.15 -1.84 -19.37
C VAL A 836 -6.44 -0.83 -18.28
N ALA A 837 -7.63 -0.89 -17.71
CA ALA A 837 -8.06 0.06 -16.69
C ALA A 837 -7.84 -0.48 -15.28
N SER A 838 -7.63 0.39 -14.31
CA SER A 838 -7.75 -0.02 -12.92
C SER A 838 -9.22 -0.33 -12.57
N ALA A 839 -9.46 -1.24 -11.64
CA ALA A 839 -10.81 -1.54 -11.17
C ALA A 839 -11.48 -0.30 -10.55
N SER A 840 -10.70 0.59 -9.92
CA SER A 840 -11.18 1.89 -9.44
C SER A 840 -11.59 2.82 -10.59
N PHE A 841 -10.81 2.92 -11.66
CA PHE A 841 -11.14 3.72 -12.84
C PHE A 841 -12.45 3.24 -13.49
N ALA A 842 -12.59 1.92 -13.65
CA ALA A 842 -13.77 1.29 -14.23
C ALA A 842 -15.04 1.58 -13.39
N ARG A 843 -14.96 1.41 -12.06
CA ARG A 843 -16.09 1.69 -11.14
C ARG A 843 -16.45 3.18 -11.11
N THR A 844 -15.47 4.08 -11.01
CA THR A 844 -15.70 5.52 -10.88
C THR A 844 -16.30 6.13 -12.16
N ASN A 845 -15.89 5.64 -13.33
CA ASN A 845 -16.37 6.16 -14.61
C ASN A 845 -17.48 5.32 -15.26
N GLY A 846 -17.91 4.22 -14.61
CA GLY A 846 -18.95 3.33 -15.13
C GLY A 846 -18.59 2.69 -16.47
N VAL A 847 -17.33 2.30 -16.64
CA VAL A 847 -16.79 1.73 -17.90
C VAL A 847 -16.60 0.23 -17.75
N GLU A 848 -17.09 -0.53 -18.74
CA GLU A 848 -16.97 -1.99 -18.78
C GLU A 848 -15.88 -2.46 -19.76
N VAL A 849 -15.41 -3.70 -19.57
CA VAL A 849 -14.48 -4.35 -20.51
C VAL A 849 -15.16 -4.50 -21.87
N GLY A 850 -14.45 -4.08 -22.92
CA GLY A 850 -14.90 -4.06 -24.32
C GLY A 850 -15.37 -2.68 -24.81
N GLN A 851 -15.68 -1.76 -23.90
CA GLN A 851 -16.18 -0.41 -24.20
C GLN A 851 -15.05 0.51 -24.69
N SER A 852 -15.38 1.37 -25.66
CA SER A 852 -14.49 2.45 -26.12
C SER A 852 -14.91 3.78 -25.52
N ILE A 853 -13.93 4.54 -25.04
CA ILE A 853 -14.11 5.87 -24.44
C ILE A 853 -13.06 6.82 -25.01
N ILE A 854 -13.35 8.12 -24.96
CA ILE A 854 -12.37 9.17 -25.28
C ILE A 854 -11.93 9.78 -23.96
N VAL A 855 -10.62 9.82 -23.74
CA VAL A 855 -10.02 10.43 -22.55
C VAL A 855 -9.16 11.62 -22.94
N ASN A 856 -9.12 12.65 -22.10
CA ASN A 856 -8.30 13.83 -22.36
C ASN A 856 -6.96 13.71 -21.63
N MET A 857 -5.86 13.76 -22.36
CA MET A 857 -4.49 13.71 -21.87
C MET A 857 -3.81 15.06 -22.08
N THR A 858 -3.73 15.88 -21.03
CA THR A 858 -3.09 17.22 -21.09
C THR A 858 -3.56 18.11 -22.25
N GLY A 859 -4.86 18.08 -22.56
CA GLY A 859 -5.45 18.85 -23.66
C GLY A 859 -5.42 18.15 -25.02
N ARG A 860 -5.21 16.83 -25.06
CA ARG A 860 -5.30 16.00 -26.28
C ARG A 860 -6.26 14.84 -26.07
N LEU A 861 -7.14 14.60 -27.04
CA LEU A 861 -8.14 13.53 -26.93
C LEU A 861 -7.62 12.18 -27.44
N LEU A 862 -7.60 11.19 -26.56
CA LEU A 862 -7.13 9.82 -26.78
C LEU A 862 -8.30 8.83 -26.79
N PRO A 863 -8.65 8.22 -27.92
CA PRO A 863 -9.66 7.16 -27.99
C PRO A 863 -9.03 5.85 -27.53
N VAL A 864 -9.57 5.29 -26.44
CA VAL A 864 -9.12 4.03 -25.86
C VAL A 864 -10.23 3.01 -25.83
N ARG A 865 -9.87 1.73 -25.93
CA ARG A 865 -10.79 0.60 -25.72
C ARG A 865 -10.33 -0.20 -24.52
N ILE A 866 -11.19 -0.35 -23.51
CA ILE A 866 -10.87 -1.12 -22.32
C ILE A 866 -10.88 -2.60 -22.68
N MET A 867 -9.74 -3.26 -22.55
CA MET A 867 -9.56 -4.67 -22.91
C MET A 867 -9.55 -5.60 -21.69
N ASP A 868 -9.10 -5.08 -20.54
CA ASP A 868 -9.07 -5.82 -19.28
C ASP A 868 -9.04 -4.83 -18.09
N THR A 869 -9.16 -5.35 -16.87
CA THR A 869 -9.07 -4.60 -15.62
C THR A 869 -8.05 -5.18 -14.65
N VAL A 870 -7.31 -4.31 -13.95
CA VAL A 870 -6.35 -4.67 -12.89
C VAL A 870 -6.69 -3.95 -11.58
N ASP A 871 -6.40 -4.55 -10.42
CA ASP A 871 -6.60 -3.85 -9.14
C ASP A 871 -5.40 -2.96 -8.80
N TYR A 872 -4.19 -3.47 -9.03
CA TYR A 872 -2.93 -2.79 -8.75
C TYR A 872 -1.96 -2.92 -9.93
N PHE A 873 -1.13 -1.92 -10.14
CA PHE A 873 -0.03 -1.96 -11.10
C PHE A 873 1.17 -1.20 -10.54
N PRO A 874 2.41 -1.74 -10.65
CA PRO A 874 3.60 -1.08 -10.11
C PRO A 874 3.68 0.37 -10.54
N THR A 875 4.06 1.26 -9.63
CA THR A 875 4.17 2.72 -9.76
C THR A 875 2.85 3.47 -9.95
N MET A 876 1.70 2.79 -9.95
CA MET A 876 0.38 3.38 -10.14
C MET A 876 -0.41 3.41 -8.84
N ASN A 877 -1.03 4.54 -8.51
CA ASN A 877 -1.90 4.64 -7.35
C ASN A 877 -3.36 4.29 -7.73
N PRO A 878 -3.97 3.25 -7.14
CA PRO A 878 -5.36 2.89 -7.43
C PRO A 878 -6.42 3.68 -6.63
N THR A 879 -6.06 4.42 -5.58
CA THR A 879 -7.00 5.02 -4.60
C THR A 879 -7.60 6.36 -5.02
N GLU A 880 -6.99 7.07 -5.97
CA GLU A 880 -7.57 8.29 -6.56
C GLU A 880 -8.77 7.90 -7.46
N ASN A 881 -8.88 8.52 -8.63
CA ASN A 881 -9.86 8.17 -9.66
C ASN A 881 -9.39 7.01 -10.57
N GLY A 882 -8.35 6.29 -10.15
CA GLY A 882 -7.77 5.15 -10.84
C GLY A 882 -6.79 5.52 -11.96
N PHE A 883 -6.44 4.52 -12.77
CA PHE A 883 -5.45 4.66 -13.82
C PHE A 883 -5.76 3.86 -15.09
N LEU A 884 -5.10 4.24 -16.18
CA LEU A 884 -5.11 3.54 -17.47
C LEU A 884 -3.70 3.13 -17.88
N LEU A 885 -3.57 1.91 -18.38
CA LEU A 885 -2.35 1.37 -18.97
C LEU A 885 -2.55 1.23 -20.47
N VAL A 886 -1.57 1.65 -21.27
CA VAL A 886 -1.58 1.53 -22.73
C VAL A 886 -0.21 1.10 -23.25
N ASP A 887 -0.15 0.61 -24.47
CA ASP A 887 1.13 0.39 -25.14
C ASP A 887 1.79 1.73 -25.52
N LEU A 888 3.08 1.87 -25.20
CA LEU A 888 3.85 3.10 -25.41
C LEU A 888 3.88 3.54 -26.87
N ASP A 889 4.20 2.63 -27.78
CA ASP A 889 4.41 2.96 -29.18
C ASP A 889 3.09 3.38 -29.82
N ASN A 890 2.00 2.67 -29.51
CA ASN A 890 0.65 3.03 -29.97
C ASN A 890 0.21 4.39 -29.43
N ALA A 891 0.43 4.65 -28.14
CA ALA A 891 0.05 5.91 -27.50
C ALA A 891 0.84 7.11 -28.05
N LEU A 892 2.17 7.01 -28.13
CA LEU A 892 3.01 8.11 -28.61
C LEU A 892 2.80 8.40 -30.10
N ARG A 893 2.64 7.37 -30.95
CA ARG A 893 2.32 7.55 -32.37
C ARG A 893 1.02 8.35 -32.53
N TYR A 894 -0.01 8.00 -31.77
CA TYR A 894 -1.28 8.71 -31.82
C TYR A 894 -1.17 10.14 -31.25
N LEU A 895 -0.62 10.32 -30.05
CA LEU A 895 -0.51 11.63 -29.39
C LEU A 895 0.32 12.64 -30.20
N ASN A 896 1.34 12.16 -30.91
CA ASN A 896 2.18 12.98 -31.78
C ASN A 896 1.60 13.14 -33.20
N SER A 897 0.54 12.40 -33.56
CA SER A 897 -0.16 12.59 -34.83
C SER A 897 -1.14 13.77 -34.78
N ILE A 898 -1.81 14.03 -33.65
CA ILE A 898 -2.88 15.04 -33.54
C ILE A 898 -2.36 16.48 -33.54
N THR A 899 -1.17 16.74 -32.98
CA THR A 899 -0.65 18.10 -32.86
C THR A 899 0.86 18.16 -33.09
N SER A 900 1.28 19.22 -33.79
CA SER A 900 2.66 19.52 -34.12
C SER A 900 3.28 20.59 -33.24
N VAL A 901 2.54 21.10 -32.24
CA VAL A 901 2.98 22.13 -31.30
C VAL A 901 4.05 21.47 -30.41
N SER A 902 3.67 20.71 -29.38
CA SER A 902 4.66 20.00 -28.55
C SER A 902 4.79 18.51 -28.90
N LYS A 903 6.00 18.02 -29.20
CA LYS A 903 6.25 16.56 -29.30
C LYS A 903 6.20 15.94 -27.90
N VAL A 904 5.43 14.86 -27.75
CA VAL A 904 5.37 14.03 -26.55
C VAL A 904 6.46 12.98 -26.65
N TRP A 905 7.39 13.04 -25.71
CA TRP A 905 8.48 12.09 -25.55
C TRP A 905 8.23 11.19 -24.33
N PRO A 906 8.82 9.98 -24.31
CA PRO A 906 8.94 9.21 -23.07
C PRO A 906 9.55 10.08 -21.96
N ASN A 907 9.03 9.95 -20.74
CA ASN A 907 9.46 10.75 -19.59
C ASN A 907 9.85 9.89 -18.38
N GLU A 908 9.87 8.57 -18.55
CA GLU A 908 10.34 7.60 -17.57
C GLU A 908 11.14 6.47 -18.23
N LEU A 909 12.13 5.93 -17.52
CA LEU A 909 12.83 4.69 -17.86
C LEU A 909 12.73 3.70 -16.71
N PHE A 910 12.52 2.44 -17.07
CA PHE A 910 12.62 1.30 -16.17
C PHE A 910 13.81 0.46 -16.60
N VAL A 911 14.74 0.25 -15.68
CA VAL A 911 16.02 -0.43 -15.93
C VAL A 911 16.07 -1.67 -15.05
N SER A 912 16.48 -2.78 -15.65
CA SER A 912 16.86 -4.00 -14.93
C SER A 912 18.36 -4.24 -15.00
N GLU A 913 18.91 -4.80 -13.94
CA GLU A 913 20.35 -5.03 -13.75
C GLU A 913 20.65 -6.46 -13.29
N ASN A 914 21.89 -6.90 -13.50
CA ASN A 914 22.38 -8.17 -13.00
C ASN A 914 22.59 -8.08 -11.48
N PRO A 915 22.24 -9.15 -10.72
CA PRO A 915 22.55 -9.21 -9.30
C PRO A 915 24.05 -8.99 -9.03
N GLY A 916 24.39 -8.07 -8.13
CA GLY A 916 25.76 -7.70 -7.77
C GLY A 916 26.35 -6.50 -8.53
N SER A 917 25.64 -5.94 -9.53
CA SER A 917 26.06 -4.74 -10.27
C SER A 917 25.41 -3.45 -9.77
N GLU A 918 24.59 -3.50 -8.72
CA GLU A 918 23.68 -2.43 -8.29
C GLU A 918 24.43 -1.11 -8.01
N GLU A 919 25.55 -1.19 -7.29
CA GLU A 919 26.35 0.00 -6.93
C GLU A 919 26.98 0.68 -8.14
N GLU A 920 27.46 -0.11 -9.10
CA GLU A 920 28.12 0.40 -10.31
C GLU A 920 27.09 1.05 -11.24
N VAL A 921 25.97 0.36 -11.47
CA VAL A 921 24.85 0.86 -12.27
C VAL A 921 24.30 2.14 -11.67
N ARG A 922 24.04 2.17 -10.35
CA ARG A 922 23.62 3.37 -9.60
C ARG A 922 24.54 4.56 -9.81
N ARG A 923 25.85 4.35 -9.69
CA ARG A 923 26.85 5.42 -9.81
C ARG A 923 26.92 5.97 -11.24
N LEU A 924 26.85 5.11 -12.25
CA LEU A 924 26.89 5.51 -13.66
C LEU A 924 25.56 6.15 -14.08
N ALA A 925 24.43 5.59 -13.66
CA ALA A 925 23.10 6.16 -13.87
C ALA A 925 23.00 7.60 -13.32
N LYS A 926 23.52 7.85 -12.11
CA LYS A 926 23.56 9.20 -11.49
C LYS A 926 24.40 10.22 -12.25
N ARG A 927 25.37 9.78 -13.06
CA ARG A 927 26.14 10.69 -13.94
C ARG A 927 25.38 11.04 -15.23
N LEU A 928 24.47 10.18 -15.66
CA LEU A 928 23.66 10.38 -16.86
C LEU A 928 22.40 11.20 -16.57
N ALA A 929 21.82 11.09 -15.37
CA ALA A 929 20.62 11.83 -15.02
C ALA A 929 20.92 13.33 -14.78
N PRO A 930 20.03 14.25 -15.24
CA PRO A 930 20.17 15.68 -15.00
C PRO A 930 20.19 16.06 -13.51
N SER A 931 19.53 15.28 -12.66
CA SER A 931 19.59 15.43 -11.21
C SER A 931 19.54 14.07 -10.52
N ASN A 932 20.14 13.98 -9.33
CA ASN A 932 20.14 12.74 -8.55
C ASN A 932 18.74 12.35 -8.04
N ASP A 933 17.85 13.33 -7.84
CA ASP A 933 16.50 13.10 -7.29
C ASP A 933 15.55 12.45 -8.31
N MET A 934 15.96 12.41 -9.57
CA MET A 934 15.25 11.76 -10.67
C MET A 934 15.45 10.25 -10.69
N ILE A 935 16.46 9.72 -9.99
CA ILE A 935 16.75 8.28 -9.96
C ILE A 935 16.19 7.68 -8.68
N GLN A 936 15.24 6.78 -8.84
CA GLN A 936 14.77 5.88 -7.80
C GLN A 936 15.47 4.53 -7.97
N ASP A 937 16.30 4.18 -7.00
CA ASP A 937 17.06 2.95 -6.98
C ASP A 937 16.50 2.04 -5.88
N ARG A 938 16.05 0.84 -6.27
CA ARG A 938 15.46 -0.12 -5.37
C ARG A 938 16.46 -0.59 -4.30
N ALA A 939 17.70 -0.92 -4.68
CA ALA A 939 18.72 -1.38 -3.75
C ALA A 939 19.09 -0.29 -2.74
N ALA A 940 19.23 0.96 -3.20
CA ALA A 940 19.50 2.11 -2.33
C ALA A 940 18.35 2.36 -1.33
N LEU A 941 17.10 2.27 -1.79
CA LEU A 941 15.93 2.45 -0.93
C LEU A 941 15.81 1.31 0.10
N LEU A 942 16.07 0.05 -0.29
CA LEU A 942 16.10 -1.08 0.66
C LEU A 942 17.19 -0.91 1.72
N GLU A 943 18.37 -0.45 1.31
CA GLU A 943 19.48 -0.12 2.23
C GLU A 943 19.05 0.96 3.23
N SER A 944 18.35 2.00 2.75
CA SER A 944 17.84 3.07 3.62
C SER A 944 16.85 2.57 4.68
N ILE A 945 15.97 1.62 4.35
CA ILE A 945 15.05 1.01 5.31
C ILE A 945 15.81 0.17 6.34
N ARG A 946 16.84 -0.58 5.92
CA ARG A 946 17.66 -1.37 6.85
C ARG A 946 18.34 -0.49 7.90
N LEU A 947 18.77 0.69 7.48
CA LEU A 947 19.39 1.69 8.33
C LEU A 947 18.39 2.52 9.16
N ASP A 948 17.08 2.47 8.85
CA ASP A 948 16.05 3.22 9.59
C ASP A 948 15.78 2.57 10.96
N PRO A 949 16.21 3.21 12.07
CA PRO A 949 16.04 2.65 13.40
C PRO A 949 14.57 2.57 13.82
N LEU A 950 13.66 3.39 13.29
CA LEU A 950 12.24 3.31 13.66
C LEU A 950 11.62 2.01 13.15
N ILE A 951 11.99 1.58 11.94
CA ILE A 951 11.46 0.40 11.28
C ILE A 951 12.19 -0.86 11.76
N THR A 952 13.53 -0.90 11.66
CA THR A 952 14.30 -2.12 11.98
C THR A 952 14.53 -2.31 13.48
N ALA A 953 14.77 -1.26 14.26
CA ALA A 953 14.98 -1.40 15.70
C ALA A 953 13.66 -1.52 16.48
N GLY A 954 12.55 -0.98 15.99
CA GLY A 954 11.26 -1.02 16.67
C GLY A 954 10.71 -2.45 16.78
N TRP A 955 10.16 -2.99 15.68
CA TRP A 955 9.38 -4.21 15.76
C TRP A 955 10.23 -5.46 16.00
N LYS A 956 11.40 -5.56 15.37
CA LYS A 956 12.28 -6.73 15.53
C LYS A 956 12.78 -6.86 16.96
N ALA A 957 13.12 -5.76 17.62
CA ALA A 957 13.49 -5.79 19.05
C ALA A 957 12.30 -6.21 19.92
N MET A 958 11.10 -5.70 19.65
CA MET A 958 9.89 -6.10 20.38
C MET A 958 9.55 -7.58 20.17
N ALA A 959 9.69 -8.12 18.96
CA ALA A 959 9.48 -9.54 18.69
C ALA A 959 10.48 -10.44 19.45
N LEU A 960 11.74 -10.01 19.55
CA LEU A 960 12.76 -10.71 20.34
C LEU A 960 12.49 -10.64 21.85
N LEU A 961 12.06 -9.48 22.35
CA LEU A 961 11.61 -9.34 23.74
C LEU A 961 10.39 -10.24 24.01
N ALA A 962 9.43 -10.28 23.09
CA ALA A 962 8.28 -11.17 23.15
C ALA A 962 8.73 -12.64 23.22
N MET A 963 9.69 -13.05 22.38
CA MET A 963 10.29 -14.38 22.45
C MET A 963 10.89 -14.68 23.83
N GLY A 964 11.64 -13.73 24.41
CA GLY A 964 12.17 -13.86 25.77
C GLY A 964 11.07 -14.05 26.81
N VAL A 965 10.02 -13.24 26.75
CA VAL A 965 8.85 -13.34 27.66
C VAL A 965 8.09 -14.65 27.45
N ILE A 966 7.90 -15.09 26.21
CA ILE A 966 7.25 -16.36 25.84
C ILE A 966 7.99 -17.52 26.48
N LEU A 967 9.31 -17.61 26.27
CA LEU A 967 10.14 -18.69 26.80
C LEU A 967 10.19 -18.65 28.33
N PHE A 968 10.32 -17.46 28.92
CA PHE A 968 10.33 -17.29 30.36
C PHE A 968 8.98 -17.69 31.00
N ALA A 969 7.87 -17.15 30.50
CA ALA A 969 6.54 -17.43 31.02
C ALA A 969 6.14 -18.90 30.80
N ALA A 970 6.42 -19.47 29.62
CA ALA A 970 6.16 -20.89 29.36
C ALA A 970 7.01 -21.81 30.24
N SER A 971 8.32 -21.60 30.31
CA SER A 971 9.21 -22.47 31.09
C SER A 971 8.86 -22.45 32.58
N LEU A 972 8.84 -21.28 33.21
CA LEU A 972 8.53 -21.16 34.63
C LEU A 972 7.07 -21.49 34.93
N GLY A 973 6.15 -21.10 34.05
CA GLY A 973 4.74 -21.39 34.23
C GLY A 973 4.43 -22.88 34.17
N TYR A 974 5.06 -23.60 33.24
CA TYR A 974 4.91 -25.04 33.13
C TYR A 974 5.60 -25.77 34.28
N VAL A 975 6.82 -25.35 34.67
CA VAL A 975 7.54 -25.92 35.82
C VAL A 975 6.75 -25.75 37.12
N THR A 976 6.22 -24.55 37.38
CA THR A 976 5.42 -24.27 38.59
C THR A 976 4.12 -25.06 38.60
N TYR A 977 3.45 -25.16 37.45
CA TYR A 977 2.27 -26.01 37.30
C TYR A 977 2.59 -27.47 37.65
N LEU A 978 3.68 -28.04 37.12
CA LEU A 978 4.04 -29.43 37.36
C LEU A 978 4.46 -29.71 38.80
N LEU A 979 5.19 -28.78 39.44
CA LEU A 979 5.52 -28.88 40.86
C LEU A 979 4.25 -28.94 41.70
N SER A 980 3.29 -28.05 41.40
CA SER A 980 1.98 -28.05 42.07
C SER A 980 1.18 -29.32 41.79
N PHE A 981 1.18 -29.77 40.53
CA PHE A 981 0.49 -30.98 40.09
C PHE A 981 1.03 -32.22 40.81
N SER A 982 2.36 -32.42 40.78
CA SER A 982 3.02 -33.58 41.39
C SER A 982 2.72 -33.70 42.88
N ALA A 983 2.68 -32.58 43.61
CA ALA A 983 2.32 -32.58 45.02
C ALA A 983 0.86 -33.05 45.24
N GLN A 984 -0.07 -32.53 44.43
CA GLN A 984 -1.51 -32.82 44.57
C GLN A 984 -1.92 -34.22 44.09
N SER A 985 -1.31 -34.75 43.03
CA SER A 985 -1.69 -36.06 42.45
C SER A 985 -0.93 -37.26 43.02
N SER A 986 -0.02 -37.04 43.97
CA SER A 986 0.81 -38.12 44.56
C SER A 986 -0.05 -39.23 45.21
N SER A 987 -1.12 -38.87 45.92
CA SER A 987 -2.06 -39.81 46.55
C SER A 987 -2.93 -40.56 45.52
N GLU A 988 -3.45 -39.85 44.52
CA GLU A 988 -4.24 -40.43 43.43
C GLU A 988 -3.43 -41.46 42.64
N MET A 989 -2.16 -41.14 42.33
CA MET A 989 -1.26 -42.05 41.63
C MET A 989 -0.87 -43.25 42.48
N GLY A 990 -0.67 -43.06 43.79
CA GLY A 990 -0.46 -44.17 44.72
C GLY A 990 -1.61 -45.17 44.70
N PHE A 991 -2.85 -44.68 44.72
CA PHE A 991 -4.06 -45.51 44.64
C PHE A 991 -4.16 -46.27 43.31
N LEU A 992 -3.85 -45.63 42.18
CA LEU A 992 -3.85 -46.28 40.86
C LEU A 992 -2.78 -47.39 40.75
N GLN A 993 -1.62 -47.23 41.40
CA GLN A 993 -0.60 -48.30 41.47
C GLN A 993 -1.08 -49.49 42.32
N VAL A 994 -1.76 -49.22 43.45
CA VAL A 994 -2.37 -50.27 44.28
C VAL A 994 -3.45 -51.04 43.53
N LEU A 995 -4.22 -50.36 42.66
CA LEU A 995 -5.20 -50.98 41.76
C LEU A 995 -4.57 -51.76 40.58
N GLY A 996 -3.24 -51.81 40.48
CA GLY A 996 -2.51 -52.64 39.51
C GLY A 996 -1.95 -51.90 38.29
N MET A 997 -1.99 -50.57 38.26
CA MET A 997 -1.42 -49.79 37.15
C MET A 997 0.11 -49.76 37.22
N SER A 998 0.79 -50.18 36.15
CA SER A 998 2.26 -50.18 36.11
C SER A 998 2.84 -48.76 36.04
N LYS A 999 4.09 -48.58 36.50
CA LYS A 999 4.81 -47.29 36.40
C LYS A 999 4.89 -46.76 34.97
N ARG A 1000 5.00 -47.66 33.97
CA ARG A 1000 4.99 -47.29 32.54
C ARG A 1000 3.62 -46.79 32.07
N GLN A 1001 2.54 -47.47 32.49
CA GLN A 1001 1.17 -47.03 32.17
C GLN A 1001 0.85 -45.69 32.83
N MET A 1002 1.35 -45.44 34.05
CA MET A 1002 1.23 -44.14 34.72
C MET A 1002 1.91 -43.01 33.94
N GLY A 1003 3.14 -43.26 33.47
CA GLY A 1003 3.86 -42.31 32.63
C GLY A 1003 3.11 -41.99 31.32
N TRP A 1004 2.51 -42.99 30.67
CA TRP A 1004 1.68 -42.78 29.48
C TRP A 1004 0.37 -42.05 29.78
N LEU A 1005 -0.25 -42.27 30.93
CA LEU A 1005 -1.45 -41.53 31.36
C LEU A 1005 -1.12 -40.04 31.52
N LEU A 1006 -0.07 -39.70 32.27
CA LEU A 1006 0.38 -38.32 32.45
C LEU A 1006 0.83 -37.69 31.13
N GLY A 1007 1.52 -38.47 30.30
CA GLY A 1007 1.91 -38.10 28.95
C GLY A 1007 0.72 -37.67 28.11
N ALA A 1008 -0.28 -38.52 28.00
CA ALA A 1008 -1.48 -38.26 27.22
C ALA A 1008 -2.26 -37.04 27.72
N GLU A 1009 -2.42 -36.93 29.04
CA GLU A 1009 -3.14 -35.83 29.69
C GLU A 1009 -2.49 -34.47 29.38
N HIS A 1010 -1.19 -34.34 29.61
CA HIS A 1010 -0.48 -33.09 29.36
C HIS A 1010 -0.25 -32.82 27.88
N LEU A 1011 -0.06 -33.85 27.04
CA LEU A 1011 0.05 -33.67 25.59
C LEU A 1011 -1.24 -33.13 24.98
N ALA A 1012 -2.40 -33.61 25.45
CA ALA A 1012 -3.69 -33.09 25.01
C ALA A 1012 -3.87 -31.62 25.39
N VAL A 1013 -3.50 -31.26 26.64
CA VAL A 1013 -3.51 -29.88 27.14
C VAL A 1013 -2.59 -28.98 26.32
N ALA A 1014 -1.36 -29.43 26.03
CA ALA A 1014 -0.41 -28.68 25.22
C ALA A 1014 -0.87 -28.51 23.78
N ALA A 1015 -1.33 -29.59 23.14
CA ALA A 1015 -1.84 -29.54 21.78
C ALA A 1015 -3.02 -28.56 21.65
N LEU A 1016 -3.96 -28.58 22.60
CA LEU A 1016 -5.07 -27.63 22.63
C LEU A 1016 -4.58 -26.19 22.83
N GLY A 1017 -3.65 -25.97 23.76
CA GLY A 1017 -3.08 -24.65 23.99
C GLY A 1017 -2.36 -24.08 22.78
N LEU A 1018 -1.52 -24.90 22.13
CA LEU A 1018 -0.81 -24.52 20.90
C LEU A 1018 -1.80 -24.26 19.76
N VAL A 1019 -2.77 -25.14 19.51
CA VAL A 1019 -3.73 -24.97 18.40
C VAL A 1019 -4.59 -23.72 18.61
N ILE A 1020 -5.20 -23.57 19.77
CA ILE A 1020 -6.09 -22.44 20.06
C ILE A 1020 -5.31 -21.13 20.08
N GLY A 1021 -4.13 -21.10 20.70
CA GLY A 1021 -3.30 -19.91 20.71
C GLY A 1021 -2.75 -19.55 19.34
N THR A 1022 -2.43 -20.52 18.50
CA THR A 1022 -2.03 -20.27 17.11
C THR A 1022 -3.16 -19.65 16.30
N LEU A 1023 -4.38 -20.21 16.40
CA LEU A 1023 -5.58 -19.67 15.75
C LEU A 1023 -5.91 -18.27 16.25
N ALA A 1024 -5.86 -18.05 17.57
CA ALA A 1024 -6.07 -16.72 18.17
C ALA A 1024 -4.99 -15.73 17.72
N GLY A 1025 -3.73 -16.18 17.64
CA GLY A 1025 -2.59 -15.39 17.15
C GLY A 1025 -2.78 -14.93 15.71
N PHE A 1026 -3.22 -15.81 14.81
CA PHE A 1026 -3.54 -15.43 13.43
C PHE A 1026 -4.72 -14.47 13.35
N ALA A 1027 -5.77 -14.70 14.13
CA ALA A 1027 -6.91 -13.78 14.20
C ALA A 1027 -6.49 -12.38 14.69
N MET A 1028 -5.70 -12.30 15.77
CA MET A 1028 -5.13 -11.05 16.27
C MET A 1028 -4.22 -10.37 15.23
N SER A 1029 -3.40 -11.16 14.52
CA SER A 1029 -2.51 -10.64 13.48
C SER A 1029 -3.30 -10.04 12.33
N ASN A 1030 -4.35 -10.72 11.87
CA ASN A 1030 -5.22 -10.22 10.82
C ASN A 1030 -5.89 -8.90 11.21
N MET A 1031 -6.43 -8.81 12.43
CA MET A 1031 -7.02 -7.58 12.95
C MET A 1031 -6.00 -6.44 12.95
N MET A 1032 -4.80 -6.70 13.45
CA MET A 1032 -3.77 -5.66 13.55
C MET A 1032 -3.23 -5.25 12.17
N VAL A 1033 -3.00 -6.20 11.26
CA VAL A 1033 -2.55 -5.91 9.89
C VAL A 1033 -3.62 -5.13 9.13
N SER A 1034 -4.89 -5.51 9.25
CA SER A 1034 -5.99 -4.75 8.63
C SER A 1034 -6.09 -3.31 9.15
N ALA A 1035 -5.72 -3.09 10.41
CA ALA A 1035 -5.64 -1.76 10.99
C ALA A 1035 -4.44 -0.95 10.50
N LEU A 1036 -3.33 -1.62 10.21
CA LEU A 1036 -2.10 -1.00 9.69
C LEU A 1036 -2.12 -0.87 8.16
N ALA A 1037 -3.17 -1.36 7.49
CA ALA A 1037 -3.37 -1.29 6.05
C ALA A 1037 -3.73 0.11 5.54
N VAL A 1038 -3.35 1.15 6.29
CA VAL A 1038 -3.62 2.55 5.99
C VAL A 1038 -2.31 3.33 6.09
N THR A 1039 -2.04 4.19 5.11
CA THR A 1039 -0.88 5.07 5.03
C THR A 1039 -1.00 6.25 5.98
N GLU A 1040 0.07 7.03 6.09
CA GLU A 1040 0.13 8.28 6.87
C GLU A 1040 -0.91 9.33 6.43
N ASP A 1041 -1.42 9.21 5.21
CA ASP A 1041 -2.42 10.11 4.61
C ASP A 1041 -3.85 9.56 4.70
N GLY A 1042 -4.04 8.42 5.37
CA GLY A 1042 -5.37 7.80 5.50
C GLY A 1042 -5.80 6.98 4.28
N GLU A 1043 -4.91 6.79 3.30
CA GLU A 1043 -5.17 5.96 2.13
C GLU A 1043 -4.84 4.49 2.39
N PRO A 1044 -5.51 3.51 1.73
CA PRO A 1044 -5.09 2.13 1.76
C PRO A 1044 -3.61 1.94 1.36
N VAL A 1045 -2.87 1.10 2.09
CA VAL A 1045 -1.48 0.77 1.73
C VAL A 1045 -1.47 0.02 0.38
N ALA A 1046 -0.70 0.52 -0.58
CA ALA A 1046 -0.43 -0.13 -1.86
C ALA A 1046 1.03 -0.61 -1.91
N PRO A 1047 1.28 -1.90 -2.19
CA PRO A 1047 0.30 -2.96 -2.44
C PRO A 1047 -0.33 -3.49 -1.12
N PRO A 1048 -1.49 -4.16 -1.19
CA PRO A 1048 -2.19 -4.60 0.02
C PRO A 1048 -1.37 -5.64 0.80
N LEU A 1049 -1.45 -5.56 2.13
CA LEU A 1049 -0.70 -6.40 3.06
C LEU A 1049 -1.10 -7.88 2.94
N ILE A 1050 -0.10 -8.76 2.80
CA ILE A 1050 -0.29 -10.22 2.86
C ILE A 1050 0.21 -10.72 4.20
N LEU A 1051 -0.63 -11.45 4.93
CA LEU A 1051 -0.23 -12.08 6.18
C LEU A 1051 0.89 -13.11 5.95
N THR A 1052 2.08 -12.83 6.45
CA THR A 1052 3.25 -13.71 6.36
C THR A 1052 3.88 -13.98 7.72
N THR A 1053 4.03 -15.25 8.07
CA THR A 1053 4.72 -15.65 9.30
C THR A 1053 6.21 -15.82 9.05
N ASN A 1054 7.03 -15.13 9.84
CA ASN A 1054 8.47 -15.37 9.84
C ASN A 1054 8.82 -16.69 10.54
N TRP A 1055 8.90 -17.77 9.77
CA TRP A 1055 9.22 -19.11 10.27
C TRP A 1055 10.64 -19.25 10.83
N ALA A 1056 11.59 -18.38 10.45
CA ALA A 1056 12.94 -18.38 11.00
C ALA A 1056 12.94 -18.01 12.50
N ILE A 1057 11.97 -17.20 12.94
CA ILE A 1057 11.78 -16.86 14.36
C ILE A 1057 10.77 -17.81 15.01
N MET A 1058 9.65 -18.11 14.34
CA MET A 1058 8.57 -18.92 14.92
C MET A 1058 8.97 -20.39 15.13
N GLY A 1059 9.73 -20.97 14.20
CA GLY A 1059 10.18 -22.36 14.28
C GLY A 1059 10.97 -22.66 15.56
N PRO A 1060 12.03 -21.89 15.88
CA PRO A 1060 12.76 -22.01 17.14
C PRO A 1060 11.88 -21.82 18.40
N ILE A 1061 10.90 -20.92 18.37
CA ILE A 1061 9.96 -20.73 19.49
C ILE A 1061 9.14 -21.99 19.72
N TYR A 1062 8.49 -22.55 18.69
CA TYR A 1062 7.74 -23.80 18.82
C TYR A 1062 8.64 -24.96 19.26
N PHE A 1063 9.82 -25.08 18.67
CA PHE A 1063 10.79 -26.10 19.06
C PHE A 1063 11.14 -25.98 20.55
N ALA A 1064 11.48 -24.78 21.02
CA ALA A 1064 11.78 -24.53 22.42
C ALA A 1064 10.59 -24.83 23.35
N LEU A 1065 9.37 -24.45 22.97
CA LEU A 1065 8.15 -24.78 23.71
C LEU A 1065 7.93 -26.29 23.81
N VAL A 1066 8.13 -27.04 22.72
CA VAL A 1066 8.03 -28.51 22.69
C VAL A 1066 9.13 -29.14 23.54
N VAL A 1067 10.37 -28.64 23.50
CA VAL A 1067 11.48 -29.13 24.33
C VAL A 1067 11.21 -28.86 25.81
N ILE A 1068 10.81 -27.64 26.17
CA ILE A 1068 10.42 -27.27 27.54
C ILE A 1068 9.33 -28.22 28.02
N PHE A 1069 8.25 -28.37 27.26
CA PHE A 1069 7.13 -29.24 27.58
C PHE A 1069 7.55 -30.70 27.77
N THR A 1070 8.34 -31.24 26.84
CA THR A 1070 8.77 -32.64 26.86
C THR A 1070 9.71 -32.90 28.04
N GLY A 1071 10.66 -32.00 28.30
CA GLY A 1071 11.57 -32.09 29.44
C GLY A 1071 10.82 -32.04 30.77
N ALA A 1072 9.90 -31.10 30.90
CA ALA A 1072 8.98 -30.97 32.03
C ALA A 1072 8.14 -32.24 32.26
N LEU A 1073 7.60 -32.82 31.18
CA LEU A 1073 6.81 -34.05 31.24
C LEU A 1073 7.65 -35.24 31.71
N ILE A 1074 8.85 -35.42 31.15
CA ILE A 1074 9.79 -36.49 31.54
C ILE A 1074 10.15 -36.35 33.01
N TRP A 1075 10.43 -35.13 33.48
CA TRP A 1075 10.76 -34.87 34.87
C TRP A 1075 9.60 -35.26 35.80
N THR A 1076 8.37 -34.88 35.46
CA THR A 1076 7.16 -35.20 36.25
C THR A 1076 6.89 -36.69 36.28
N ALA A 1077 6.97 -37.36 35.13
CA ALA A 1077 6.78 -38.81 35.05
C ALA A 1077 7.82 -39.56 35.90
N ARG A 1078 9.06 -39.08 35.96
CA ARG A 1078 10.10 -39.64 36.84
C ARG A 1078 9.79 -39.40 38.30
N ALA A 1079 9.54 -38.15 38.70
CA ALA A 1079 9.29 -37.75 40.09
C ALA A 1079 8.09 -38.49 40.71
N THR A 1080 7.04 -38.70 39.93
CA THR A 1080 5.84 -39.43 40.37
C THR A 1080 6.04 -40.95 40.40
N SER A 1081 6.89 -41.50 39.53
CA SER A 1081 7.21 -42.93 39.51
C SER A 1081 8.14 -43.39 40.64
N SER A 1082 8.86 -42.46 41.29
CA SER A 1082 9.80 -42.73 42.38
C SER A 1082 9.18 -42.74 43.79
N VAL A 1083 7.88 -42.41 43.93
CA VAL A 1083 7.21 -42.41 45.24
C VAL A 1083 7.08 -43.84 45.76
N GLU A 1084 7.62 -44.12 46.95
CA GLU A 1084 7.51 -45.43 47.59
C GLU A 1084 6.13 -45.61 48.24
N LEU A 1085 5.45 -46.72 47.93
CA LEU A 1085 4.14 -47.09 48.48
C LEU A 1085 4.11 -47.08 50.03
N ASN A 1086 5.26 -47.29 50.68
CA ASN A 1086 5.38 -47.28 52.14
C ASN A 1086 5.19 -45.87 52.75
N GLU A 1087 5.64 -44.80 52.08
CA GLU A 1087 5.50 -43.43 52.59
C GLU A 1087 4.05 -42.95 52.54
N LEU A 1088 3.32 -43.31 51.48
CA LEU A 1088 1.90 -42.99 51.30
C LEU A 1088 1.00 -43.64 52.37
N SER A 1089 1.33 -44.85 52.83
CA SER A 1089 0.58 -45.53 53.89
C SER A 1089 0.76 -44.92 55.30
N ARG A 1090 1.83 -44.14 55.51
CA ARG A 1090 2.15 -43.50 56.80
C ARG A 1090 1.65 -42.05 56.90
N GLY A 1091 1.38 -41.40 55.77
CA GLY A 1091 0.96 -39.99 55.70
C GLY A 1091 -0.45 -39.67 56.21
N GLU A 1092 -1.30 -40.67 56.48
CA GLU A 1092 -2.66 -40.46 57.01
C GLU A 1092 -2.74 -40.38 58.56
N ARG A 1093 -1.61 -40.39 59.27
CA ARG A 1093 -1.56 -40.18 60.73
C ARG A 1093 -0.71 -38.94 61.06
N GLY A 1094 -1.27 -37.75 60.90
CA GLY A 1094 -0.68 -36.48 61.32
C GLY A 1094 -1.73 -35.41 61.54
#